data_AF-A0A367KMG1-F1
#
_entry.id   AF-A0A367KMG1-F1
#
_cell.length_a   1.000
_cell.length_b   1.000
_cell.length_c   1.000
_cell.angle_alpha   90.00
_cell.angle_beta   90.00
_cell.angle_gamma   90.00
#
_symmetry.space_group_name_H-M   'P 1'
#
loop_
_entity.id
_entity.type
_entity.pdbx_description
1 polymer ?
#
loop_
_entity_poly.entity_id
_entity_poly.type
_entity_poly.pdbx_seq_one_letter_code
_entity_poly.pdbx_strand_id
1 'polypeptide(L)'
;MTGIKGEDIKMMIPENIHLWELMTETADQLYSFVSGETKNRITKDNGLVWLLLQLFYIEKVSTNVIQKDFEQDEKLFDKIVKLYNEEQTESKDAFTLRDLSLQCAINHQKAHIKDVTNIKQRHPLIAASLQYAGLCYHIQTYFNSHYHSNVPTNSTLFSDLDLQEMTKIAMESQLRQDVVPYTLYVYLVPTKADIDTLGHSSTTYIKGGTLNYKLLDLLCVNAKHRLLQVIYKMMLDSELGPRYQSPASPVACVPPNVLDVVYKLLYSAPCSAELMVKEIFDKLRRCDKMIKMKRTGESEPSPTQLPDQNMRWLQTILQLMNYRFIRFLKYSPLSSGLLHYIRYSISYLENRQCFRSLESFTNMQMDVKLLRSLDDPLREKTIWFAESEMLARLTVCTISRLIKTRGQADIKTEQIHRVLSSLYEHALEWSPQVLAHFPPVVREFYQTPGTPRQTLSPANIQQIVGNQKSLTNYLLQGGDPATNLQYFSQTENQSTLLCVLWLISVLRRTTHCFHLASVRNLLLLIPPSRMATCVIDLMDFVLNVEYPANSQSLVFALLDEFIWKHQWINFNHVLFALTKGSGSDERNQKAEVMIEHLLDSSALSDRVSKWESLNVSHRPWTEEDYQEKLMDYLREYPEYEEFEGFAMNGGFEPLADIQPALQTKLPIYFGNVVSDFIVTLENVWMRLLENGQTRLLIKSLDRYGSLFRYHQCPLSFVANLFLYYHQSSVLADPSVRKRILRLIDFDQYTIASEAANYAQNDQDDGSAFDAGYFERAIYKLAKSLNPETCAPRSKPNLPERHFREIGSPAVEGIVIATLEIMLTNTPSNLIVKYLLDLALLRESHHVGVSALTIHAIGLLIPLLPPQVFIHPIFEELNQLIMTNVYLADISEPCRLIRCGIPKSVNGKYTFSQSLPDLTTTVLKDCMSARVGKAMLFPYIFNDYTFNYRNYSTNAPNSFLTLFHSIVHYSSLDIFGIFLEYFQTLRHSGKLITDVQLLYVCFLVGPALHRIEKLDSSEAEFLIELMYIVKQVTTEMDLKDGWTTQALEQSYDFLYHIRTRFVKTNELATQIREIIRSMNPPISQRLLRLVMV
;
A
#
# COMPACT_ATOMS: atom_id res chain seq x y z
N MET A 1 17.95 -43.29 -32.79
CA MET A 1 17.91 -44.66 -32.20
C MET A 1 19.23 -44.94 -31.51
N THR A 2 19.26 -44.83 -30.18
CA THR A 2 20.09 -45.57 -29.22
C THR A 2 19.40 -45.36 -27.88
N GLY A 3 18.97 -46.46 -27.25
CA GLY A 3 18.09 -46.42 -26.08
C GLY A 3 18.74 -45.76 -24.87
N ILE A 4 18.02 -44.82 -24.26
CA ILE A 4 18.33 -44.31 -22.92
C ILE A 4 17.93 -45.43 -21.96
N LYS A 5 18.91 -46.23 -21.53
CA LYS A 5 18.80 -47.09 -20.35
C LYS A 5 18.76 -46.18 -19.11
N GLY A 6 17.90 -46.55 -18.16
CA GLY A 6 17.51 -45.72 -17.02
C GLY A 6 18.57 -45.54 -15.94
N GLU A 7 19.63 -44.79 -16.23
CA GLU A 7 20.54 -44.25 -15.21
C GLU A 7 20.54 -42.72 -15.33
N ASP A 8 20.17 -42.05 -14.24
CA ASP A 8 20.16 -40.60 -13.97
C ASP A 8 19.66 -39.67 -15.09
N ILE A 9 18.36 -39.31 -15.03
CA ILE A 9 17.82 -38.18 -15.79
C ILE A 9 18.36 -36.89 -15.15
N LYS A 10 19.58 -36.51 -15.53
CA LYS A 10 20.23 -35.28 -15.09
C LYS A 10 19.65 -34.10 -15.89
N MET A 11 18.60 -33.48 -15.37
CA MET A 11 17.97 -32.28 -15.96
C MET A 11 18.84 -31.06 -15.68
N MET A 12 19.38 -30.43 -16.72
CA MET A 12 20.15 -29.18 -16.58
C MET A 12 19.16 -28.02 -16.62
N ILE A 13 19.03 -27.32 -15.49
CA ILE A 13 18.12 -26.17 -15.34
C ILE A 13 19.00 -24.92 -15.22
N PRO A 14 18.81 -23.90 -16.06
CA PRO A 14 19.51 -22.64 -15.89
C PRO A 14 19.02 -21.95 -14.61
N GLU A 15 19.95 -21.38 -13.85
CA GLU A 15 19.74 -20.82 -12.50
C GLU A 15 18.71 -19.66 -12.42
N ASN A 16 18.17 -19.22 -13.56
CA ASN A 16 17.41 -17.97 -13.70
C ASN A 16 15.96 -18.13 -14.21
N ILE A 17 15.36 -19.34 -14.22
CA ILE A 17 13.95 -19.49 -14.65
C ILE A 17 13.00 -19.14 -13.49
N HIS A 18 12.56 -17.88 -13.44
CA HIS A 18 11.52 -17.43 -12.53
C HIS A 18 10.14 -17.50 -13.22
N LEU A 19 9.39 -18.54 -12.87
CA LEU A 19 8.11 -18.94 -13.47
C LEU A 19 7.06 -17.81 -13.64
N TRP A 20 7.04 -16.86 -12.70
CA TRP A 20 6.10 -15.72 -12.68
C TRP A 20 6.47 -14.58 -13.64
N GLU A 21 7.75 -14.46 -13.97
CA GLU A 21 8.30 -13.44 -14.87
C GLU A 21 7.83 -13.73 -16.31
N LEU A 22 7.89 -15.01 -16.70
CA LEU A 22 7.35 -15.51 -17.96
C LEU A 22 5.82 -15.33 -18.04
N MET A 23 5.09 -15.55 -16.96
CA MET A 23 3.62 -15.40 -16.93
C MET A 23 3.16 -13.96 -17.14
N THR A 24 3.87 -12.97 -16.58
CA THR A 24 3.49 -11.55 -16.70
C THR A 24 3.90 -10.98 -18.04
N GLU A 25 5.15 -11.24 -18.46
CA GLU A 25 5.69 -10.81 -19.77
C GLU A 25 4.87 -11.39 -20.93
N THR A 26 4.37 -12.61 -20.76
CA THR A 26 3.56 -13.26 -21.78
C THR A 26 2.06 -13.00 -21.63
N ALA A 27 1.55 -12.60 -20.46
CA ALA A 27 0.17 -12.10 -20.35
C ALA A 27 -0.01 -10.84 -21.22
N ASP A 28 1.01 -9.97 -21.25
CA ASP A 28 1.06 -8.82 -22.16
C ASP A 28 1.22 -9.25 -23.63
N GLN A 29 2.01 -10.30 -23.92
CA GLN A 29 2.08 -10.89 -25.28
C GLN A 29 0.80 -11.63 -25.69
N LEU A 30 0.05 -12.22 -24.76
CA LEU A 30 -1.25 -12.86 -24.96
C LEU A 30 -2.34 -11.79 -25.16
N TYR A 31 -2.27 -10.67 -24.45
CA TYR A 31 -3.11 -9.50 -24.70
C TYR A 31 -2.83 -8.93 -26.10
N SER A 32 -1.56 -8.83 -26.52
CA SER A 32 -1.16 -8.50 -27.89
C SER A 32 -1.68 -9.52 -28.92
N PHE A 33 -1.62 -10.81 -28.60
CA PHE A 33 -2.12 -11.91 -29.42
C PHE A 33 -3.64 -11.86 -29.64
N VAL A 34 -4.39 -11.44 -28.62
CA VAL A 34 -5.86 -11.27 -28.67
C VAL A 34 -6.29 -9.93 -29.27
N SER A 35 -5.52 -8.86 -29.06
CA SER A 35 -5.81 -7.51 -29.57
C SER A 35 -5.40 -7.29 -31.03
N GLY A 36 -4.62 -8.20 -31.63
CA GLY A 36 -4.40 -8.24 -33.08
C GLY A 36 -3.49 -7.15 -33.65
N GLU A 37 -2.79 -6.36 -32.82
CA GLU A 37 -2.01 -5.22 -33.29
C GLU A 37 -0.55 -5.51 -33.69
N THR A 38 -0.04 -6.75 -33.56
CA THR A 38 1.34 -7.07 -33.97
C THR A 38 1.39 -7.74 -35.35
N LYS A 39 1.79 -6.95 -36.35
CA LYS A 39 2.18 -7.40 -37.71
C LYS A 39 3.51 -8.19 -37.76
N ASN A 40 4.10 -8.60 -36.63
CA ASN A 40 5.41 -9.26 -36.58
C ASN A 40 5.27 -10.78 -36.39
N ARG A 41 6.09 -11.55 -37.14
CA ARG A 41 6.21 -13.02 -37.02
C ARG A 41 6.59 -13.40 -35.59
N ILE A 42 5.70 -14.08 -34.87
CA ILE A 42 5.97 -14.64 -33.55
C ILE A 42 7.02 -15.76 -33.69
N THR A 43 8.11 -15.68 -32.93
CA THR A 43 9.17 -16.69 -32.89
C THR A 43 8.70 -17.95 -32.16
N LYS A 44 9.19 -19.13 -32.56
CA LYS A 44 8.89 -20.40 -31.88
C LYS A 44 9.51 -20.39 -30.48
N ASP A 45 8.71 -20.63 -29.45
CA ASP A 45 9.14 -20.65 -28.06
C ASP A 45 8.24 -21.58 -27.22
N ASN A 46 8.85 -22.62 -26.63
CA ASN A 46 8.19 -23.56 -25.73
C ASN A 46 7.65 -22.85 -24.46
N GLY A 47 8.22 -21.71 -24.07
CA GLY A 47 7.69 -20.88 -22.98
C GLY A 47 6.25 -20.42 -23.23
N LEU A 48 5.95 -19.98 -24.46
CA LEU A 48 4.59 -19.60 -24.87
C LEU A 48 3.62 -20.79 -24.82
N VAL A 49 4.08 -21.97 -25.22
CA VAL A 49 3.28 -23.21 -25.19
C VAL A 49 2.93 -23.59 -23.74
N TRP A 50 3.89 -23.49 -22.82
CA TRP A 50 3.69 -23.76 -21.40
C TRP A 50 2.70 -22.82 -20.72
N LEU A 51 2.64 -21.58 -21.17
CA LEU A 51 1.70 -20.59 -20.67
C LEU A 51 0.29 -20.79 -21.19
N LEU A 52 0.19 -21.07 -22.49
CA LEU A 52 -1.09 -21.48 -23.09
C LEU A 52 -1.62 -22.74 -22.42
N LEU A 53 -0.76 -23.69 -22.06
CA LEU A 53 -1.14 -24.86 -21.27
C LEU A 53 -1.79 -24.47 -19.93
N GLN A 54 -1.41 -23.37 -19.28
CA GLN A 54 -2.07 -22.96 -18.03
C GLN A 54 -3.58 -22.69 -18.22
N LEU A 55 -3.99 -22.24 -19.42
CA LEU A 55 -5.40 -21.99 -19.76
C LEU A 55 -6.20 -23.29 -19.91
N PHE A 56 -5.55 -24.40 -20.24
CA PHE A 56 -6.19 -25.71 -20.35
C PHE A 56 -6.76 -26.20 -19.01
N TYR A 57 -6.24 -25.66 -17.91
CA TYR A 57 -6.72 -25.97 -16.57
C TYR A 57 -7.88 -25.08 -16.09
N ILE A 58 -8.21 -24.01 -16.82
CA ILE A 58 -9.33 -23.13 -16.47
C ILE A 58 -10.61 -23.75 -17.06
N GLU A 59 -11.47 -24.32 -16.21
CA GLU A 59 -12.66 -25.09 -16.62
C GLU A 59 -13.49 -24.41 -17.73
N LYS A 60 -13.82 -23.12 -17.58
CA LYS A 60 -14.58 -22.37 -18.59
C LYS A 60 -13.88 -22.28 -19.95
N VAL A 61 -12.56 -22.12 -19.97
CA VAL A 61 -11.77 -22.00 -21.20
C VAL A 61 -11.53 -23.38 -21.82
N SER A 62 -11.19 -24.35 -20.97
CA SER A 62 -10.99 -25.75 -21.32
C SER A 62 -12.22 -26.33 -22.02
N THR A 63 -13.40 -26.21 -21.40
CA THR A 63 -14.65 -26.81 -21.93
C THR A 63 -15.27 -26.03 -23.09
N ASN A 64 -15.29 -24.69 -23.03
CA ASN A 64 -16.06 -23.91 -24.02
C ASN A 64 -15.27 -23.53 -25.26
N VAL A 65 -13.94 -23.51 -25.19
CA VAL A 65 -13.07 -23.04 -26.28
C VAL A 65 -12.14 -24.15 -26.74
N ILE A 66 -11.29 -24.66 -25.84
CA ILE A 66 -10.22 -25.61 -26.20
C ILE A 66 -10.82 -26.94 -26.64
N GLN A 67 -11.69 -27.54 -25.82
CA GLN A 67 -12.36 -28.79 -26.15
C GLN A 67 -13.10 -28.69 -27.50
N LYS A 68 -13.83 -27.60 -27.74
CA LYS A 68 -14.55 -27.40 -29.01
C LYS A 68 -13.61 -27.27 -30.21
N ASP A 69 -12.48 -26.60 -30.06
CA ASP A 69 -11.46 -26.53 -31.12
C ASP A 69 -10.91 -27.92 -31.46
N PHE A 70 -10.57 -28.71 -30.43
CA PHE A 70 -10.10 -30.08 -30.57
C PHE A 70 -11.15 -31.04 -31.16
N GLU A 71 -12.43 -30.81 -30.86
CA GLU A 71 -13.55 -31.56 -31.44
C GLU A 71 -13.92 -31.09 -32.86
N GLN A 72 -13.47 -29.92 -33.33
CA GLN A 72 -13.88 -29.33 -34.60
C GLN A 72 -12.76 -29.31 -35.65
N ASP A 73 -12.14 -28.16 -35.89
CA ASP A 73 -11.18 -27.90 -36.97
C ASP A 73 -9.74 -27.71 -36.48
N GLU A 74 -9.49 -27.84 -35.17
CA GLU A 74 -8.16 -27.82 -34.54
C GLU A 74 -7.31 -26.58 -34.94
N LYS A 75 -7.95 -25.44 -35.21
CA LYS A 75 -7.26 -24.21 -35.65
C LYS A 75 -6.38 -23.62 -34.56
N LEU A 76 -6.85 -23.61 -33.31
CA LEU A 76 -6.08 -23.13 -32.16
C LEU A 76 -4.97 -24.13 -31.84
N PHE A 77 -5.27 -25.42 -31.88
CA PHE A 77 -4.27 -26.47 -31.72
C PHE A 77 -3.13 -26.37 -32.75
N ASP A 78 -3.43 -26.18 -34.03
CA ASP A 78 -2.43 -26.00 -35.09
C ASP A 78 -1.49 -24.80 -34.82
N LYS A 79 -2.03 -23.71 -34.29
CA LYS A 79 -1.23 -22.55 -33.88
C LYS A 79 -0.30 -22.87 -32.70
N ILE A 80 -0.78 -23.60 -31.70
CA ILE A 80 0.04 -24.03 -30.56
C ILE A 80 1.19 -24.93 -31.02
N VAL A 81 0.90 -25.88 -31.91
CA VAL A 81 1.92 -26.77 -32.49
C VAL A 81 3.00 -25.99 -33.25
N LYS A 82 2.61 -24.94 -33.99
CA LYS A 82 3.56 -24.09 -34.74
C LYS A 82 4.50 -23.29 -33.84
N LEU A 83 4.13 -23.04 -32.58
CA LEU A 83 4.98 -22.35 -31.59
C LEU A 83 6.05 -23.27 -30.99
N TYR A 84 5.90 -24.59 -31.07
CA TYR A 84 6.85 -25.54 -30.49
C TYR A 84 8.22 -25.45 -31.16
N ASN A 85 9.26 -25.37 -30.33
CA ASN A 85 10.65 -25.25 -30.72
C ASN A 85 11.45 -26.48 -30.27
N GLU A 86 11.83 -27.33 -31.23
CA GLU A 86 12.61 -28.54 -30.98
C GLU A 86 14.04 -28.23 -30.52
N GLU A 87 14.66 -27.15 -31.03
CA GLU A 87 16.03 -26.75 -30.69
C GLU A 87 16.18 -26.40 -29.20
N GLN A 88 15.12 -25.87 -28.57
CA GLN A 88 15.10 -25.61 -27.13
C GLN A 88 15.13 -26.92 -26.31
N THR A 89 14.49 -27.98 -26.79
CA THR A 89 14.45 -29.30 -26.15
C THR A 89 15.77 -30.07 -26.32
N GLU A 90 16.64 -29.63 -27.22
CA GLU A 90 17.99 -30.19 -27.43
C GLU A 90 19.10 -29.30 -26.82
N SER A 91 18.73 -28.17 -26.23
CA SER A 91 19.66 -27.21 -25.65
C SER A 91 20.28 -27.69 -24.33
N LYS A 92 21.31 -26.99 -23.85
CA LYS A 92 21.88 -27.25 -22.51
C LYS A 92 20.88 -27.03 -21.37
N ASP A 93 19.82 -26.28 -21.62
CA ASP A 93 18.76 -25.92 -20.68
C ASP A 93 17.46 -26.73 -20.94
N ALA A 94 17.59 -27.91 -21.56
CA ALA A 94 16.48 -28.77 -21.97
C ALA A 94 15.80 -29.49 -20.79
N PHE A 95 14.54 -29.89 -21.02
CA PHE A 95 13.67 -30.59 -20.07
C PHE A 95 13.31 -29.78 -18.82
N THR A 96 13.13 -28.48 -19.02
CA THR A 96 12.47 -27.60 -18.06
C THR A 96 10.94 -27.77 -18.16
N LEU A 97 10.19 -27.11 -17.26
CA LEU A 97 8.72 -27.17 -17.24
C LEU A 97 8.06 -26.87 -18.59
N ARG A 98 8.74 -26.10 -19.46
CA ARG A 98 8.21 -25.67 -20.76
C ARG A 98 8.32 -26.70 -21.87
N ASP A 99 9.30 -27.60 -21.79
CA ASP A 99 9.70 -28.42 -22.93
C ASP A 99 8.77 -29.63 -23.17
N LEU A 100 8.04 -30.05 -22.13
CA LEU A 100 6.98 -31.07 -22.24
C LEU A 100 5.56 -30.49 -22.29
N SER A 101 5.41 -29.17 -22.39
CA SER A 101 4.11 -28.49 -22.31
C SER A 101 3.13 -28.91 -23.41
N LEU A 102 3.62 -29.10 -24.65
CA LEU A 102 2.77 -29.54 -25.77
C LEU A 102 2.24 -30.97 -25.56
N GLN A 103 3.07 -31.86 -25.02
CA GLN A 103 2.73 -33.23 -24.70
C GLN A 103 1.70 -33.26 -23.56
N CYS A 104 1.84 -32.41 -22.54
CA CYS A 104 0.84 -32.20 -21.51
C CYS A 104 -0.50 -31.73 -22.09
N ALA A 105 -0.48 -30.75 -23.01
CA ALA A 105 -1.69 -30.23 -23.67
C ALA A 105 -2.44 -31.32 -24.46
N ILE A 106 -1.70 -32.11 -25.25
CA ILE A 106 -2.25 -33.24 -26.01
C ILE A 106 -2.82 -34.30 -25.07
N ASN A 107 -2.10 -34.64 -24.00
CA ASN A 107 -2.56 -35.65 -23.04
C ASN A 107 -3.86 -35.21 -22.34
N HIS A 108 -3.97 -33.92 -22.01
CA HIS A 108 -5.14 -33.41 -21.31
C HIS A 108 -6.42 -33.43 -22.18
N GLN A 109 -6.31 -33.11 -23.47
CA GLN A 109 -7.44 -33.10 -24.41
C GLN A 109 -7.58 -34.41 -25.21
N LYS A 110 -6.87 -35.47 -24.83
CA LYS A 110 -6.79 -36.73 -25.58
C LYS A 110 -8.16 -37.33 -25.92
N ALA A 111 -9.14 -37.20 -25.02
CA ALA A 111 -10.50 -37.73 -25.21
C ALA A 111 -11.31 -36.98 -26.28
N HIS A 112 -10.91 -35.74 -26.61
CA HIS A 112 -11.64 -34.83 -27.48
C HIS A 112 -11.02 -34.71 -28.89
N ILE A 113 -9.88 -35.35 -29.11
CA ILE A 113 -9.23 -35.42 -30.42
C ILE A 113 -9.97 -36.45 -31.28
N LYS A 114 -10.58 -36.00 -32.39
CA LYS A 114 -11.37 -36.83 -33.32
C LYS A 114 -10.68 -38.12 -33.79
N ASP A 115 -9.37 -38.08 -33.98
CA ASP A 115 -8.53 -39.24 -34.29
C ASP A 115 -7.10 -38.99 -33.80
N VAL A 116 -6.79 -39.56 -32.62
CA VAL A 116 -5.47 -39.47 -31.98
C VAL A 116 -4.42 -40.23 -32.80
N THR A 117 -4.81 -41.30 -33.50
CA THR A 117 -3.86 -42.16 -34.23
C THR A 117 -3.32 -41.48 -35.48
N ASN A 118 -4.16 -40.68 -36.16
CA ASN A 118 -3.77 -39.90 -37.35
C ASN A 118 -3.38 -38.44 -37.06
N ILE A 119 -3.24 -38.04 -35.78
CA ILE A 119 -2.89 -36.66 -35.43
C ILE A 119 -1.58 -36.19 -36.08
N LYS A 120 -0.60 -37.09 -36.27
CA LYS A 120 0.68 -36.81 -36.94
C LYS A 120 0.52 -36.50 -38.43
N GLN A 121 -0.50 -37.05 -39.08
CA GLN A 121 -0.78 -36.77 -40.48
C GLN A 121 -1.47 -35.41 -40.65
N ARG A 122 -2.33 -35.04 -39.68
CA ARG A 122 -3.07 -33.77 -39.68
C ARG A 122 -2.19 -32.59 -39.25
N HIS A 123 -1.26 -32.82 -38.32
CA HIS A 123 -0.27 -31.84 -37.87
C HIS A 123 1.14 -32.46 -37.85
N PRO A 124 1.87 -32.43 -38.99
CA PRO A 124 3.19 -33.05 -39.13
C PRO A 124 4.24 -32.56 -38.11
N LEU A 125 4.14 -31.29 -37.70
CA LEU A 125 5.06 -30.66 -36.75
C LEU A 125 4.97 -31.24 -35.32
N ILE A 126 3.92 -32.00 -35.00
CA ILE A 126 3.78 -32.69 -33.70
C ILE A 126 4.78 -33.85 -33.55
N ALA A 127 5.30 -34.40 -34.66
CA ALA A 127 6.20 -35.55 -34.59
C ALA A 127 7.44 -35.29 -33.71
N ALA A 128 7.97 -34.05 -33.77
CA ALA A 128 9.10 -33.59 -32.96
C ALA A 128 8.79 -33.54 -31.45
N SER A 129 7.55 -33.29 -31.04
CA SER A 129 7.20 -33.28 -29.61
C SER A 129 6.89 -34.69 -29.08
N LEU A 130 6.21 -35.51 -29.89
CA LEU A 130 5.78 -36.85 -29.46
C LEU A 130 6.93 -37.85 -29.23
N GLN A 131 8.14 -37.58 -29.74
CA GLN A 131 9.31 -38.42 -29.43
C GLN A 131 9.62 -38.48 -27.92
N TYR A 132 9.22 -37.45 -27.17
CA TYR A 132 9.43 -37.36 -25.72
C TYR A 132 8.22 -37.85 -24.89
N ALA A 133 7.16 -38.36 -25.52
CA ALA A 133 5.96 -38.82 -24.80
C ALA A 133 6.23 -39.96 -23.81
N GLY A 134 7.24 -40.81 -24.10
CA GLY A 134 7.69 -41.85 -23.17
C GLY A 134 8.20 -41.28 -21.85
N LEU A 135 8.87 -40.12 -21.86
CA LEU A 135 9.39 -39.47 -20.65
C LEU A 135 8.27 -39.08 -19.69
N CYS A 136 7.13 -38.62 -20.20
CA CYS A 136 5.95 -38.29 -19.39
C CYS A 136 5.48 -39.49 -18.54
N TYR A 137 5.49 -40.71 -19.13
CA TYR A 137 5.10 -41.92 -18.41
C TYR A 137 6.11 -42.32 -17.32
N HIS A 138 7.41 -42.09 -17.58
CA HIS A 138 8.45 -42.35 -16.59
C HIS A 138 8.31 -41.41 -15.38
N ILE A 139 8.03 -40.12 -15.62
CA ILE A 139 7.78 -39.13 -14.56
C ILE A 139 6.56 -39.53 -13.72
N GLN A 140 5.46 -39.92 -14.36
CA GLN A 140 4.25 -40.40 -13.67
C GLN A 140 4.51 -41.63 -12.79
N THR A 141 5.25 -42.60 -13.32
CA THR A 141 5.59 -43.84 -12.61
C THR A 141 6.52 -43.56 -11.44
N TYR A 142 7.52 -42.70 -11.64
CA TYR A 142 8.43 -42.24 -10.59
C TYR A 142 7.66 -41.52 -9.48
N PHE A 143 6.78 -40.56 -9.80
CA PHE A 143 6.01 -39.87 -8.79
C PHE A 143 5.10 -40.80 -7.99
N ASN A 144 4.44 -41.75 -8.66
CA ASN A 144 3.56 -42.70 -7.99
C ASN A 144 4.32 -43.61 -7.01
N SER A 145 5.48 -44.11 -7.42
CA SER A 145 6.28 -45.06 -6.63
C SER A 145 7.08 -44.37 -5.51
N HIS A 146 7.66 -43.20 -5.79
CA HIS A 146 8.52 -42.49 -4.86
C HIS A 146 7.73 -41.58 -3.90
N TYR A 147 6.77 -40.80 -4.41
CA TYR A 147 6.03 -39.82 -3.62
C TYR A 147 4.68 -40.36 -3.15
N HIS A 148 3.72 -40.53 -4.06
CA HIS A 148 2.32 -40.83 -3.72
C HIS A 148 2.16 -42.04 -2.79
N SER A 149 2.93 -43.12 -3.01
CA SER A 149 2.81 -44.34 -2.20
C SER A 149 3.47 -44.25 -0.83
N ASN A 150 4.43 -43.33 -0.64
CA ASN A 150 5.26 -43.25 0.58
C ASN A 150 4.87 -42.10 1.52
N VAL A 151 4.12 -41.10 1.03
CA VAL A 151 3.65 -39.95 1.83
C VAL A 151 3.00 -40.34 3.17
N PRO A 152 2.11 -41.35 3.25
CA PRO A 152 1.46 -41.69 4.52
C PRO A 152 2.40 -42.18 5.62
N THR A 153 3.64 -42.52 5.27
CA THR A 153 4.63 -43.15 6.17
C THR A 153 5.91 -42.35 6.36
N ASN A 154 6.14 -41.27 5.59
CA ASN A 154 7.37 -40.50 5.62
C ASN A 154 7.09 -38.99 5.71
N SER A 155 7.36 -38.41 6.87
CA SER A 155 7.15 -36.99 7.18
C SER A 155 8.23 -36.06 6.61
N THR A 156 9.33 -36.58 6.07
CA THR A 156 10.44 -35.79 5.49
C THR A 156 10.54 -35.96 3.97
N LEU A 157 9.47 -36.44 3.32
CA LEU A 157 9.53 -36.80 1.90
C LEU A 157 9.71 -35.59 0.97
N PHE A 158 9.26 -34.40 1.38
CA PHE A 158 9.36 -33.16 0.60
C PHE A 158 10.29 -32.11 1.24
N SER A 159 11.04 -32.48 2.28
CA SER A 159 12.05 -31.60 2.89
C SER A 159 13.35 -31.62 2.09
N ASP A 160 14.06 -30.49 2.05
CA ASP A 160 15.39 -30.36 1.44
C ASP A 160 15.52 -30.85 -0.01
N LEU A 161 14.45 -30.71 -0.80
CA LEU A 161 14.47 -31.07 -2.21
C LEU A 161 15.41 -30.13 -2.99
N ASP A 162 16.15 -30.70 -3.94
CA ASP A 162 16.86 -29.88 -4.93
C ASP A 162 15.90 -29.39 -6.02
N LEU A 163 16.36 -28.43 -6.83
CA LEU A 163 15.55 -27.85 -7.90
C LEU A 163 15.14 -28.91 -8.96
N GLN A 164 15.93 -29.96 -9.15
CA GLN A 164 15.65 -31.02 -10.12
C GLN A 164 14.46 -31.88 -9.65
N GLU A 165 14.46 -32.33 -8.40
CA GLU A 165 13.35 -33.07 -7.80
C GLU A 165 12.07 -32.23 -7.74
N MET A 166 12.17 -30.96 -7.35
CA MET A 166 11.03 -30.04 -7.40
C MET A 166 10.45 -29.92 -8.82
N THR A 167 11.31 -29.86 -9.83
CA THR A 167 10.88 -29.78 -11.24
C THR A 167 10.17 -31.05 -11.68
N LYS A 168 10.65 -32.25 -11.29
CA LYS A 168 9.97 -33.52 -11.58
C LYS A 168 8.55 -33.55 -11.01
N ILE A 169 8.38 -33.11 -9.75
CA ILE A 169 7.06 -32.99 -9.10
C ILE A 169 6.18 -31.98 -9.84
N ALA A 170 6.74 -30.83 -10.22
CA ALA A 170 6.01 -29.79 -10.94
C ALA A 170 5.60 -30.24 -12.36
N MET A 171 6.44 -30.99 -13.08
CA MET A 171 6.09 -31.60 -14.37
C MET A 171 4.93 -32.58 -14.21
N GLU A 172 4.95 -33.39 -13.14
CA GLU A 172 3.85 -34.29 -12.83
C GLU A 172 2.54 -33.53 -12.57
N SER A 173 2.60 -32.36 -11.92
CA SER A 173 1.43 -31.52 -11.70
C SER A 173 0.80 -31.01 -13.00
N GLN A 174 1.58 -30.86 -14.08
CA GLN A 174 1.07 -30.52 -15.40
C GLN A 174 0.43 -31.73 -16.11
N LEU A 175 0.98 -32.93 -15.89
CA LEU A 175 0.52 -34.16 -16.54
C LEU A 175 -0.78 -34.70 -15.93
N ARG A 176 -0.90 -34.68 -14.60
CA ARG A 176 -2.09 -35.16 -13.86
C ARG A 176 -2.57 -34.10 -12.88
N GLN A 177 -3.76 -33.58 -13.15
CA GLN A 177 -4.36 -32.42 -12.49
C GLN A 177 -4.49 -32.54 -10.96
N ASP A 178 -4.87 -33.73 -10.47
CA ASP A 178 -5.30 -33.93 -9.09
C ASP A 178 -4.29 -34.68 -8.21
N VAL A 179 -3.40 -35.48 -8.80
CA VAL A 179 -2.57 -36.41 -8.04
C VAL A 179 -1.57 -35.69 -7.15
N VAL A 180 -0.86 -34.69 -7.69
CA VAL A 180 0.12 -33.91 -6.93
C VAL A 180 -0.53 -33.11 -5.78
N PRO A 181 -1.57 -32.28 -5.99
CA PRO A 181 -2.16 -31.51 -4.89
C PRO A 181 -2.73 -32.39 -3.79
N TYR A 182 -3.34 -33.54 -4.11
CA TYR A 182 -3.79 -34.48 -3.07
C TYR A 182 -2.63 -35.11 -2.31
N THR A 183 -1.55 -35.48 -3.00
CA THR A 183 -0.35 -36.03 -2.36
C THR A 183 0.28 -35.02 -1.39
N LEU A 184 0.42 -33.76 -1.81
CA LEU A 184 0.92 -32.68 -0.96
C LEU A 184 0.00 -32.40 0.22
N TYR A 185 -1.33 -32.45 0.03
CA TYR A 185 -2.28 -32.29 1.13
C TYR A 185 -2.15 -33.41 2.18
N VAL A 186 -2.06 -34.68 1.77
CA VAL A 186 -1.88 -35.81 2.70
C VAL A 186 -0.55 -35.70 3.44
N TYR A 187 0.48 -35.14 2.82
CA TYR A 187 1.76 -34.87 3.48
C TYR A 187 1.66 -33.77 4.55
N LEU A 188 0.89 -32.71 4.28
CA LEU A 188 0.62 -31.64 5.25
C LEU A 188 -0.33 -32.06 6.38
N VAL A 189 -1.26 -32.97 6.09
CA VAL A 189 -2.25 -33.47 7.04
C VAL A 189 -2.27 -35.00 7.01
N PRO A 190 -1.27 -35.65 7.60
CA PRO A 190 -1.14 -37.10 7.58
C PRO A 190 -2.25 -37.78 8.41
N THR A 191 -2.69 -38.96 7.98
CA THR A 191 -3.71 -39.75 8.70
C THR A 191 -3.18 -40.32 10.02
N LYS A 192 -1.86 -40.51 10.13
CA LYS A 192 -1.15 -40.99 11.33
C LYS A 192 0.11 -40.15 11.54
N ALA A 193 0.08 -39.26 12.52
CA ALA A 193 1.27 -38.54 12.97
C ALA A 193 1.10 -38.08 14.43
N ASP A 194 2.18 -37.55 14.98
CA ASP A 194 2.22 -37.02 16.34
C ASP A 194 1.29 -35.81 16.50
N ILE A 195 0.71 -35.68 17.70
CA ILE A 195 -0.12 -34.54 18.07
C ILE A 195 0.74 -33.57 18.85
N ASP A 196 0.68 -32.30 18.49
CA ASP A 196 1.43 -31.22 19.11
C ASP A 196 0.48 -30.05 19.46
N THR A 197 0.98 -29.05 20.19
CA THR A 197 0.16 -27.96 20.75
C THR A 197 0.57 -26.56 20.28
N LEU A 198 -0.39 -25.64 20.25
CA LEU A 198 -0.20 -24.24 19.84
C LEU A 198 -0.22 -23.31 21.05
N GLY A 199 0.69 -23.58 21.98
CA GLY A 199 0.84 -22.87 23.26
C GLY A 199 0.09 -23.57 24.40
N HIS A 200 -1.20 -23.86 24.24
CA HIS A 200 -2.02 -24.46 25.30
C HIS A 200 -2.35 -25.93 25.04
N SER A 201 -2.57 -26.72 26.10
CA SER A 201 -2.89 -28.16 25.98
C SER A 201 -4.22 -28.42 25.24
N SER A 202 -5.15 -27.46 25.29
CA SER A 202 -6.44 -27.52 24.61
C SER A 202 -6.38 -27.18 23.11
N THR A 203 -5.25 -26.67 22.63
CA THR A 203 -5.04 -26.22 21.25
C THR A 203 -4.14 -27.20 20.50
N THR A 204 -4.66 -28.40 20.23
CA THR A 204 -3.87 -29.47 19.59
C THR A 204 -4.06 -29.56 18.08
N TYR A 205 -3.00 -29.95 17.36
CA TYR A 205 -2.96 -30.14 15.90
C TYR A 205 -2.18 -31.42 15.54
N ILE A 206 -2.38 -31.94 14.32
CA ILE A 206 -1.57 -33.05 13.79
C ILE A 206 -0.30 -32.49 13.15
N LYS A 207 0.87 -32.96 13.57
CA LYS A 207 2.17 -32.56 13.01
C LYS A 207 2.36 -33.17 11.62
N GLY A 208 2.22 -32.34 10.59
CA GLY A 208 2.51 -32.70 9.19
C GLY A 208 3.89 -32.22 8.73
N GLY A 209 4.23 -32.50 7.47
CA GLY A 209 5.48 -32.04 6.88
C GLY A 209 5.50 -30.55 6.49
N THR A 210 6.66 -30.05 6.07
CA THR A 210 6.87 -28.66 5.59
C THR A 210 7.01 -28.65 4.07
N LEU A 211 6.54 -27.59 3.40
CA LEU A 211 6.70 -27.42 1.96
C LEU A 211 7.47 -26.14 1.64
N ASN A 212 8.55 -26.30 0.87
CA ASN A 212 9.35 -25.19 0.40
C ASN A 212 8.56 -24.32 -0.60
N TYR A 213 8.69 -23.00 -0.48
CA TYR A 213 7.97 -22.06 -1.35
C TYR A 213 8.35 -22.23 -2.84
N LYS A 214 9.59 -22.61 -3.15
CA LYS A 214 10.07 -22.83 -4.52
C LYS A 214 9.30 -23.96 -5.21
N LEU A 215 9.02 -25.04 -4.49
CA LEU A 215 8.20 -26.13 -5.01
C LEU A 215 6.79 -25.63 -5.33
N LEU A 216 6.17 -24.91 -4.39
CA LEU A 216 4.84 -24.35 -4.57
C LEU A 216 4.78 -23.42 -5.78
N ASP A 217 5.81 -22.58 -5.98
CA ASP A 217 5.92 -21.69 -7.13
C ASP A 217 5.94 -22.45 -8.46
N LEU A 218 6.68 -23.56 -8.54
CA LEU A 218 6.83 -24.38 -9.74
C LEU A 218 5.55 -25.14 -10.14
N LEU A 219 4.61 -25.35 -9.21
CA LEU A 219 3.35 -26.06 -9.50
C LEU A 219 2.51 -25.32 -10.54
N CYS A 220 1.79 -26.09 -11.37
CA CYS A 220 0.83 -25.52 -12.31
C CYS A 220 -0.32 -24.79 -11.61
N VAL A 221 -0.99 -23.87 -12.31
CA VAL A 221 -2.09 -23.06 -11.75
C VAL A 221 -3.20 -23.95 -11.17
N ASN A 222 -3.49 -25.08 -11.82
CA ASN A 222 -4.49 -26.04 -11.33
C ASN A 222 -4.11 -26.63 -9.97
N ALA A 223 -2.87 -27.12 -9.84
CA ALA A 223 -2.42 -27.79 -8.65
C ALA A 223 -2.40 -26.83 -7.46
N LYS A 224 -1.96 -25.57 -7.67
CA LYS A 224 -2.07 -24.50 -6.67
C LYS A 224 -3.53 -24.27 -6.24
N HIS A 225 -4.42 -24.08 -7.21
CA HIS A 225 -5.83 -23.83 -6.95
C HIS A 225 -6.49 -25.01 -6.22
N ARG A 226 -6.22 -26.24 -6.67
CA ARG A 226 -6.80 -27.46 -6.10
C ARG A 226 -6.30 -27.73 -4.69
N LEU A 227 -5.00 -27.57 -4.44
CA LEU A 227 -4.44 -27.69 -3.10
C LEU A 227 -5.08 -26.67 -2.15
N LEU A 228 -5.20 -25.41 -2.58
CA LEU A 228 -5.85 -24.35 -1.81
C LEU A 228 -7.33 -24.64 -1.53
N GLN A 229 -8.08 -25.12 -2.53
CA GLN A 229 -9.49 -25.52 -2.38
C GLN A 229 -9.66 -26.64 -1.35
N VAL A 230 -8.80 -27.66 -1.40
CA VAL A 230 -8.84 -28.79 -0.48
C VAL A 230 -8.51 -28.33 0.94
N ILE A 231 -7.45 -27.54 1.11
CA ILE A 231 -7.11 -26.94 2.41
C ILE A 231 -8.26 -26.09 2.94
N TYR A 232 -8.86 -25.24 2.09
CA TYR A 232 -9.96 -24.39 2.52
C TYR A 232 -11.16 -25.22 3.02
N LYS A 233 -11.58 -26.22 2.24
CA LYS A 233 -12.74 -27.07 2.55
C LYS A 233 -12.51 -27.97 3.76
N MET A 234 -11.27 -28.44 3.96
CA MET A 234 -10.97 -29.44 4.99
C MET A 234 -10.43 -28.82 6.27
N MET A 235 -9.68 -27.72 6.20
CA MET A 235 -8.96 -27.16 7.35
C MET A 235 -9.46 -25.77 7.76
N LEU A 236 -9.89 -24.93 6.82
CA LEU A 236 -10.29 -23.54 7.08
C LEU A 236 -11.81 -23.31 7.00
N ASP A 237 -12.60 -24.36 7.19
CA ASP A 237 -14.06 -24.26 7.26
C ASP A 237 -14.49 -23.56 8.56
N SER A 238 -15.19 -22.44 8.42
CA SER A 238 -15.61 -21.62 9.56
C SER A 238 -16.73 -22.25 10.42
N GLU A 239 -17.51 -23.16 9.84
CA GLU A 239 -18.73 -23.72 10.47
C GLU A 239 -18.46 -25.08 11.11
N LEU A 240 -17.62 -25.90 10.49
CA LEU A 240 -17.29 -27.24 10.99
C LEU A 240 -15.88 -27.36 11.58
N GLY A 241 -15.04 -26.34 11.40
CA GLY A 241 -13.64 -26.38 11.81
C GLY A 241 -12.78 -27.37 10.99
N PRO A 242 -11.55 -27.65 11.43
CA PRO A 242 -10.66 -28.58 10.73
C PRO A 242 -11.15 -30.02 10.82
N ARG A 243 -11.18 -30.70 9.67
CA ARG A 243 -11.71 -32.07 9.50
C ARG A 243 -10.57 -33.06 9.28
N TYR A 244 -10.36 -33.91 10.28
CA TYR A 244 -9.36 -34.97 10.23
C TYR A 244 -9.99 -36.32 9.87
N GLN A 245 -9.24 -37.18 9.18
CA GLN A 245 -9.72 -38.49 8.73
C GLN A 245 -9.81 -39.54 9.88
N SER A 246 -9.11 -39.31 11.00
CA SER A 246 -9.15 -40.20 12.17
C SER A 246 -10.11 -39.65 13.23
N PRO A 247 -11.07 -40.46 13.75
CA PRO A 247 -12.07 -40.03 14.72
C PRO A 247 -11.55 -39.91 16.17
N ALA A 248 -10.25 -40.06 16.42
CA ALA A 248 -9.66 -39.90 17.75
C ALA A 248 -9.51 -38.41 18.10
N SER A 249 -10.43 -37.86 18.91
CA SER A 249 -10.30 -36.53 19.52
C SER A 249 -9.05 -36.50 20.42
N PRO A 250 -8.16 -35.48 20.28
CA PRO A 250 -8.43 -34.12 20.77
C PRO A 250 -8.08 -32.99 19.77
N VAL A 251 -7.92 -33.30 18.49
CA VAL A 251 -7.40 -32.34 17.48
C VAL A 251 -8.45 -31.31 17.08
N ALA A 252 -8.10 -30.04 17.23
CA ALA A 252 -9.04 -28.92 17.15
C ALA A 252 -8.55 -27.72 16.33
N CYS A 253 -7.26 -27.65 16.07
CA CYS A 253 -6.62 -26.52 15.40
C CYS A 253 -6.07 -26.93 14.04
N VAL A 254 -5.77 -25.95 13.20
CA VAL A 254 -5.16 -26.16 11.88
C VAL A 254 -3.65 -26.34 12.09
N PRO A 255 -2.96 -27.22 11.36
CA PRO A 255 -1.51 -27.31 11.47
C PRO A 255 -0.84 -26.01 10.98
N PRO A 256 0.20 -25.48 11.67
CA PRO A 256 0.92 -24.29 11.26
C PRO A 256 1.48 -24.37 9.83
N ASN A 257 2.01 -25.54 9.46
CA ASN A 257 2.56 -25.79 8.11
C ASN A 257 1.49 -25.67 7.02
N VAL A 258 0.22 -25.96 7.33
CA VAL A 258 -0.90 -25.74 6.40
C VAL A 258 -1.14 -24.24 6.19
N LEU A 259 -1.11 -23.44 7.26
CA LEU A 259 -1.26 -21.99 7.16
C LEU A 259 -0.10 -21.34 6.41
N ASP A 260 1.10 -21.89 6.60
CA ASP A 260 2.31 -21.47 5.90
C ASP A 260 2.18 -21.69 4.38
N VAL A 261 1.71 -22.87 3.97
CA VAL A 261 1.37 -23.16 2.56
C VAL A 261 0.26 -22.27 2.03
N VAL A 262 -0.77 -21.97 2.83
CA VAL A 262 -1.89 -21.10 2.42
C VAL A 262 -1.38 -19.72 2.04
N TYR A 263 -0.55 -19.07 2.86
CA TYR A 263 -0.07 -17.74 2.48
C TYR A 263 0.88 -17.82 1.28
N LYS A 264 1.82 -18.78 1.26
CA LYS A 264 2.75 -18.97 0.12
C LYS A 264 2.01 -19.18 -1.21
N LEU A 265 0.94 -19.97 -1.21
CA LEU A 265 0.08 -20.19 -2.39
C LEU A 265 -0.70 -18.94 -2.79
N LEU A 266 -1.23 -18.18 -1.82
CA LEU A 266 -2.01 -16.98 -2.12
C LEU A 266 -1.15 -15.87 -2.73
N TYR A 267 0.10 -15.71 -2.29
CA TYR A 267 1.05 -14.81 -2.94
C TYR A 267 1.42 -15.29 -4.36
N SER A 268 1.60 -16.59 -4.55
CA SER A 268 2.01 -17.18 -5.84
C SER A 268 0.84 -17.51 -6.80
N ALA A 269 -0.43 -17.26 -6.43
CA ALA A 269 -1.62 -17.52 -7.24
C ALA A 269 -2.72 -16.43 -7.09
N PRO A 270 -2.53 -15.22 -7.66
CA PRO A 270 -3.43 -14.07 -7.52
C PRO A 270 -4.89 -14.33 -7.88
N CYS A 271 -5.16 -15.09 -8.96
CA CYS A 271 -6.53 -15.42 -9.39
C CYS A 271 -7.28 -16.27 -8.37
N SER A 272 -6.58 -17.14 -7.63
CA SER A 272 -7.17 -17.93 -6.55
C SER A 272 -7.32 -17.10 -5.27
N ALA A 273 -6.42 -16.13 -5.09
CA ALA A 273 -6.38 -15.32 -3.90
C ALA A 273 -7.58 -14.38 -3.76
N GLU A 274 -8.04 -13.77 -4.85
CA GLU A 274 -9.22 -12.91 -4.82
C GLU A 274 -10.46 -13.65 -4.31
N LEU A 275 -10.70 -14.87 -4.81
CA LEU A 275 -11.85 -15.69 -4.42
C LEU A 275 -11.78 -16.10 -2.94
N MET A 276 -10.61 -16.55 -2.48
CA MET A 276 -10.44 -16.97 -1.10
C MET A 276 -10.53 -15.79 -0.13
N VAL A 277 -9.92 -14.65 -0.44
CA VAL A 277 -10.01 -13.44 0.39
C VAL A 277 -11.44 -12.94 0.48
N LYS A 278 -12.18 -12.94 -0.63
CA LYS A 278 -13.60 -12.57 -0.65
C LYS A 278 -14.42 -13.49 0.26
N GLU A 279 -14.22 -14.81 0.17
CA GLU A 279 -14.92 -15.77 1.02
C GLU A 279 -14.56 -15.56 2.50
N ILE A 280 -13.28 -15.35 2.82
CA ILE A 280 -12.85 -15.04 4.20
C ILE A 280 -13.56 -13.79 4.73
N PHE A 281 -13.64 -12.71 3.93
CA PHE A 281 -14.31 -11.47 4.34
C PHE A 281 -15.84 -11.64 4.47
N ASP A 282 -16.47 -12.40 3.59
CA ASP A 282 -17.88 -12.74 3.72
C ASP A 282 -18.15 -13.56 5.00
N LYS A 283 -17.22 -14.42 5.42
CA LYS A 283 -17.30 -15.17 6.69
C LYS A 283 -17.03 -14.29 7.91
N LEU A 284 -16.08 -13.35 7.85
CA LEU A 284 -15.88 -12.32 8.89
C LEU A 284 -17.18 -11.51 9.09
N ARG A 285 -17.82 -11.10 7.99
CA ARG A 285 -19.12 -10.41 8.02
C ARG A 285 -20.21 -11.21 8.73
N ARG A 286 -20.25 -12.53 8.53
CA ARG A 286 -21.21 -13.40 9.22
C ARG A 286 -20.92 -13.46 10.72
N CYS A 287 -19.66 -13.58 11.12
CA CYS A 287 -19.26 -13.54 12.53
C CYS A 287 -19.65 -12.20 13.19
N ASP A 288 -19.40 -11.09 12.50
CA ASP A 288 -19.76 -9.74 12.94
C ASP A 288 -21.29 -9.59 13.12
N LYS A 289 -22.07 -10.14 12.18
CA LYS A 289 -23.54 -10.18 12.28
C LYS A 289 -24.03 -11.01 13.47
N MET A 290 -23.41 -12.16 13.76
CA MET A 290 -23.75 -12.98 14.93
C MET A 290 -23.48 -12.21 16.24
N ILE A 291 -22.35 -11.50 16.32
CA ILE A 291 -22.03 -10.63 17.46
C ILE A 291 -23.05 -9.50 17.59
N LYS A 292 -23.47 -8.88 16.48
CA LYS A 292 -24.54 -7.87 16.47
C LYS A 292 -25.85 -8.41 17.05
N MET A 293 -26.33 -9.54 16.52
CA MET A 293 -27.62 -10.14 16.93
C MET A 293 -27.66 -10.46 18.43
N LYS A 294 -26.53 -10.93 19.00
CA LYS A 294 -26.37 -11.13 20.45
C LYS A 294 -26.63 -9.85 21.25
N ARG A 295 -26.16 -8.69 20.76
CA ARG A 295 -26.27 -7.41 21.47
C ARG A 295 -27.58 -6.69 21.26
N THR A 296 -28.21 -6.84 20.10
CA THR A 296 -29.53 -6.24 19.80
C THR A 296 -30.71 -7.05 20.36
N GLY A 297 -30.46 -8.28 20.85
CA GLY A 297 -31.50 -9.14 21.43
C GLY A 297 -32.45 -9.74 20.40
N GLU A 298 -32.07 -9.74 19.12
CA GLU A 298 -32.90 -10.19 18.00
C GLU A 298 -32.87 -11.72 17.78
N SER A 299 -32.34 -12.51 18.71
CA SER A 299 -32.19 -13.98 18.60
C SER A 299 -32.88 -14.76 19.71
N GLU A 300 -33.47 -15.92 19.35
CA GLU A 300 -33.88 -16.99 20.27
C GLU A 300 -32.73 -17.48 21.18
N PRO A 301 -33.00 -18.12 22.34
CA PRO A 301 -31.98 -18.46 23.33
C PRO A 301 -31.04 -19.55 22.80
N SER A 302 -29.93 -19.13 22.21
CA SER A 302 -28.79 -19.96 21.76
C SER A 302 -27.49 -19.39 22.37
N PRO A 303 -26.36 -20.14 22.36
CA PRO A 303 -25.35 -20.08 23.41
C PRO A 303 -24.69 -18.70 23.62
N THR A 304 -24.24 -18.46 24.85
CA THR A 304 -23.72 -17.20 25.41
C THR A 304 -22.51 -16.58 24.69
N GLN A 305 -21.81 -17.35 23.84
CA GLN A 305 -20.62 -16.93 23.08
C GLN A 305 -20.68 -17.46 21.63
N LEU A 306 -19.89 -16.87 20.73
CA LEU A 306 -19.62 -17.49 19.43
C LEU A 306 -19.14 -18.93 19.66
N PRO A 307 -19.57 -19.91 18.85
CA PRO A 307 -19.10 -21.28 19.00
C PRO A 307 -17.57 -21.35 19.02
N ASP A 308 -17.00 -22.24 19.84
CA ASP A 308 -15.53 -22.36 20.00
C ASP A 308 -14.82 -22.55 18.66
N GLN A 309 -15.44 -23.27 17.72
CA GLN A 309 -14.91 -23.47 16.36
C GLN A 309 -14.80 -22.14 15.60
N ASN A 310 -15.84 -21.30 15.62
CA ASN A 310 -15.81 -19.96 15.02
C ASN A 310 -14.77 -19.06 15.69
N MET A 311 -14.60 -19.15 17.01
CA MET A 311 -13.58 -18.38 17.74
C MET A 311 -12.16 -18.81 17.37
N ARG A 312 -11.90 -20.12 17.29
CA ARG A 312 -10.61 -20.67 16.82
C ARG A 312 -10.33 -20.27 15.37
N TRP A 313 -11.34 -20.32 14.50
CA TRP A 313 -11.22 -19.86 13.11
C TRP A 313 -10.91 -18.37 13.02
N LEU A 314 -11.65 -17.53 13.76
CA LEU A 314 -11.44 -16.08 13.78
C LEU A 314 -10.03 -15.73 14.22
N GLN A 315 -9.54 -16.34 15.30
CA GLN A 315 -8.17 -16.14 15.79
C GLN A 315 -7.11 -16.57 14.76
N THR A 316 -7.35 -17.69 14.07
CA THR A 316 -6.45 -18.20 13.03
C THR A 316 -6.34 -17.22 11.86
N ILE A 317 -7.48 -16.73 11.38
CA ILE A 317 -7.52 -15.80 10.25
C ILE A 317 -6.95 -14.43 10.62
N LEU A 318 -7.29 -13.86 11.79
CA LEU A 318 -6.77 -12.57 12.21
C LEU A 318 -5.24 -12.57 12.34
N GLN A 319 -4.66 -13.63 12.93
CA GLN A 319 -3.21 -13.79 12.96
C GLN A 319 -2.61 -13.91 11.56
N LEU A 320 -3.20 -14.73 10.67
CA LEU A 320 -2.72 -14.86 9.30
C LEU A 320 -2.73 -13.50 8.56
N MET A 321 -3.77 -12.70 8.77
CA MET A 321 -3.88 -11.35 8.18
C MET A 321 -2.80 -10.40 8.71
N ASN A 322 -2.59 -10.35 10.03
CA ASN A 322 -1.66 -9.42 10.67
C ASN A 322 -0.19 -9.77 10.42
N TYR A 323 0.18 -11.05 10.38
CA TYR A 323 1.59 -11.44 10.33
C TYR A 323 2.07 -11.95 8.97
N ARG A 324 1.15 -12.25 8.03
CA ARG A 324 1.51 -12.77 6.69
C ARG A 324 0.86 -12.04 5.52
N PHE A 325 -0.32 -11.43 5.66
CA PHE A 325 -1.01 -10.76 4.53
C PHE A 325 -0.94 -9.23 4.51
N ILE A 326 -0.22 -8.58 5.42
CA ILE A 326 -0.05 -7.12 5.35
C ILE A 326 0.50 -6.67 3.99
N ARG A 327 1.61 -7.26 3.51
CA ARG A 327 2.18 -6.94 2.19
C ARG A 327 1.17 -7.19 1.05
N PHE A 328 0.46 -8.32 1.11
CA PHE A 328 -0.53 -8.71 0.10
C PHE A 328 -1.72 -7.74 0.02
N LEU A 329 -2.24 -7.29 1.16
CA LEU A 329 -3.50 -6.54 1.21
C LEU A 329 -3.32 -5.01 1.26
N LYS A 330 -2.16 -4.50 1.70
CA LYS A 330 -1.94 -3.05 1.88
C LYS A 330 -2.22 -2.22 0.64
N TYR A 331 -1.84 -2.73 -0.53
CA TYR A 331 -2.09 -2.08 -1.83
C TYR A 331 -3.21 -2.73 -2.63
N SER A 332 -3.88 -3.73 -2.07
CA SER A 332 -4.96 -4.43 -2.74
C SER A 332 -6.26 -3.62 -2.64
N PRO A 333 -7.06 -3.50 -3.71
CA PRO A 333 -8.38 -2.90 -3.62
C PRO A 333 -9.32 -3.69 -2.70
N LEU A 334 -9.01 -4.96 -2.41
CA LEU A 334 -9.79 -5.80 -1.49
C LEU A 334 -9.74 -5.29 -0.05
N SER A 335 -8.74 -4.48 0.32
CA SER A 335 -8.59 -3.96 1.68
C SER A 335 -9.38 -2.68 1.96
N SER A 336 -10.06 -2.06 0.98
CA SER A 336 -10.71 -0.77 1.20
C SER A 336 -11.93 -0.80 2.13
N GLY A 337 -12.53 -1.98 2.36
CA GLY A 337 -13.73 -2.16 3.17
C GLY A 337 -13.55 -3.01 4.44
N LEU A 338 -12.31 -3.25 4.90
CA LEU A 338 -12.01 -4.16 6.03
C LEU A 338 -12.77 -3.81 7.31
N LEU A 339 -12.80 -2.53 7.71
CA LEU A 339 -13.53 -2.11 8.91
C LEU A 339 -15.02 -2.44 8.84
N HIS A 340 -15.60 -2.52 7.64
CA HIS A 340 -17.00 -2.88 7.50
C HIS A 340 -17.30 -4.35 7.79
N TYR A 341 -16.29 -5.23 7.79
CA TYR A 341 -16.44 -6.65 8.10
C TYR A 341 -16.31 -6.96 9.60
N ILE A 342 -15.93 -5.99 10.43
CA ILE A 342 -15.65 -6.18 11.87
C ILE A 342 -16.24 -5.06 12.77
N ARG A 343 -17.29 -4.37 12.28
CA ARG A 343 -17.84 -3.15 12.90
C ARG A 343 -18.31 -3.36 14.34
N TYR A 344 -18.94 -4.49 14.60
CA TYR A 344 -19.50 -4.87 15.90
C TYR A 344 -18.52 -5.72 16.70
N SER A 345 -17.66 -6.46 16.02
CA SER A 345 -16.58 -7.25 16.62
C SER A 345 -15.60 -6.35 17.39
N ILE A 346 -15.24 -5.18 16.84
CA ILE A 346 -14.37 -4.20 17.51
C ILE A 346 -14.99 -3.67 18.83
N SER A 347 -16.31 -3.61 18.93
CA SER A 347 -16.98 -3.10 20.14
C SER A 347 -17.30 -4.18 21.15
N TYR A 348 -17.69 -5.38 20.68
CA TYR A 348 -18.40 -6.36 21.50
C TYR A 348 -17.75 -7.74 21.58
N LEU A 349 -16.59 -7.97 20.96
CA LEU A 349 -15.87 -9.23 21.09
C LEU A 349 -15.32 -9.37 22.52
N GLU A 350 -15.76 -10.42 23.22
CA GLU A 350 -15.49 -10.63 24.65
C GLU A 350 -14.20 -11.41 24.92
N ASN A 351 -13.74 -12.23 23.96
CA ASN A 351 -12.52 -13.02 24.13
C ASN A 351 -11.28 -12.13 24.00
N ARG A 352 -10.49 -11.99 25.07
CA ARG A 352 -9.36 -11.04 25.16
C ARG A 352 -8.22 -11.37 24.19
N GLN A 353 -7.85 -12.65 24.09
CA GLN A 353 -6.81 -13.12 23.18
C GLN A 353 -7.15 -12.82 21.72
N CYS A 354 -8.41 -13.11 21.33
CA CYS A 354 -8.89 -12.80 19.98
C CYS A 354 -9.00 -11.29 19.72
N PHE A 355 -9.44 -10.54 20.72
CA PHE A 355 -9.55 -9.09 20.63
C PHE A 355 -8.20 -8.41 20.37
N ARG A 356 -7.11 -8.84 21.02
CA ARG A 356 -5.76 -8.31 20.76
C ARG A 356 -5.35 -8.44 19.29
N SER A 357 -5.66 -9.59 18.68
CA SER A 357 -5.41 -9.82 17.24
C SER A 357 -6.32 -8.97 16.37
N LEU A 358 -7.59 -8.78 16.76
CA LEU A 358 -8.55 -7.93 16.06
C LEU A 358 -8.14 -6.45 16.10
N GLU A 359 -7.68 -5.97 17.25
CA GLU A 359 -7.24 -4.59 17.44
C GLU A 359 -6.07 -4.26 16.52
N SER A 360 -5.07 -5.15 16.45
CA SER A 360 -3.92 -5.01 15.54
C SER A 360 -4.33 -5.00 14.07
N PHE A 361 -5.36 -5.76 13.69
CA PHE A 361 -5.87 -5.84 12.32
C PHE A 361 -6.47 -4.52 11.82
N THR A 362 -6.99 -3.67 12.72
CA THR A 362 -7.54 -2.36 12.32
C THR A 362 -6.48 -1.41 11.75
N ASN A 363 -5.20 -1.61 12.06
CA ASN A 363 -4.09 -0.79 11.58
C ASN A 363 -3.65 -1.13 10.14
N MET A 364 -4.26 -2.12 9.50
CA MET A 364 -3.87 -2.65 8.19
C MET A 364 -4.33 -1.79 7.00
N GLN A 365 -5.32 -0.90 7.20
CA GLN A 365 -5.90 -0.08 6.12
C GLN A 365 -5.14 1.25 5.92
N MET A 366 -4.49 1.41 4.76
CA MET A 366 -3.66 2.58 4.43
C MET A 366 -3.95 3.13 3.02
N ASP A 367 -5.18 3.00 2.51
CA ASP A 367 -5.54 3.50 1.18
C ASP A 367 -6.51 4.69 1.24
N VAL A 368 -6.46 5.59 0.26
CA VAL A 368 -7.37 6.76 0.17
C VAL A 368 -8.84 6.34 0.08
N LYS A 369 -9.12 5.15 -0.47
CA LYS A 369 -10.48 4.56 -0.48
C LYS A 369 -11.04 4.32 0.92
N LEU A 370 -10.19 4.25 1.95
CA LEU A 370 -10.61 4.20 3.35
C LEU A 370 -11.53 5.38 3.69
N LEU A 371 -11.18 6.60 3.25
CA LEU A 371 -12.00 7.78 3.53
C LEU A 371 -13.41 7.67 2.95
N ARG A 372 -13.53 7.13 1.73
CA ARG A 372 -14.84 6.89 1.09
C ARG A 372 -15.62 5.80 1.80
N SER A 373 -14.95 4.77 2.30
CA SER A 373 -15.56 3.69 3.08
C SER A 373 -16.06 4.20 4.44
N LEU A 374 -15.32 5.11 5.08
CA LEU A 374 -15.72 5.66 6.37
C LEU A 374 -16.90 6.66 6.27
N ASP A 375 -17.02 7.40 5.16
CA ASP A 375 -18.14 8.34 4.88
C ASP A 375 -19.43 7.64 4.38
N ASP A 376 -19.55 6.31 4.52
CA ASP A 376 -20.74 5.57 4.08
C ASP A 376 -22.03 6.09 4.77
N PRO A 377 -22.97 6.72 4.02
CA PRO A 377 -24.18 7.28 4.59
C PRO A 377 -25.21 6.22 4.98
N LEU A 378 -25.06 4.97 4.49
CA LEU A 378 -25.95 3.84 4.79
C LEU A 378 -25.45 3.01 5.96
N ARG A 379 -24.39 3.45 6.65
CA ARG A 379 -23.83 2.71 7.78
C ARG A 379 -24.81 2.70 8.97
N GLU A 380 -24.96 1.51 9.57
CA GLU A 380 -25.81 1.33 10.75
C GLU A 380 -25.17 1.90 12.02
N LYS A 381 -23.84 1.83 12.14
CA LYS A 381 -23.08 2.32 13.30
C LYS A 381 -22.72 3.79 13.11
N THR A 382 -23.26 4.67 13.95
CA THR A 382 -23.04 6.13 13.85
C THR A 382 -21.60 6.52 14.15
N ILE A 383 -21.03 5.94 15.20
CA ILE A 383 -19.66 6.18 15.70
C ILE A 383 -18.82 4.90 15.56
N TRP A 384 -17.65 5.00 14.94
CA TRP A 384 -16.80 3.85 14.64
C TRP A 384 -16.13 3.22 15.86
N PHE A 385 -15.54 4.02 16.74
CA PHE A 385 -14.70 3.55 17.84
C PHE A 385 -15.15 4.10 19.21
N ALA A 386 -16.45 4.09 19.50
CA ALA A 386 -17.01 4.65 20.73
C ALA A 386 -16.31 4.15 22.02
N GLU A 387 -15.81 2.91 22.01
CA GLU A 387 -15.17 2.27 23.17
C GLU A 387 -13.66 2.53 23.29
N SER A 388 -12.97 2.85 22.18
CA SER A 388 -11.50 2.89 22.12
C SER A 388 -10.95 4.23 21.59
N GLU A 389 -10.45 5.05 22.51
CA GLU A 389 -9.76 6.30 22.16
C GLU A 389 -8.49 6.04 21.33
N MET A 390 -7.79 4.92 21.60
CA MET A 390 -6.58 4.54 20.88
C MET A 390 -6.84 4.32 19.39
N LEU A 391 -7.84 3.50 19.04
CA LEU A 391 -8.16 3.20 17.64
C LEU A 391 -8.63 4.46 16.90
N ALA A 392 -9.39 5.33 17.56
CA ALA A 392 -9.80 6.61 16.98
C ALA A 392 -8.58 7.49 16.66
N ARG A 393 -7.65 7.67 17.61
CA ARG A 393 -6.43 8.46 17.42
C ARG A 393 -5.51 7.90 16.33
N LEU A 394 -5.32 6.58 16.29
CA LEU A 394 -4.53 5.92 15.25
C LEU A 394 -5.16 6.14 13.85
N THR A 395 -6.49 6.05 13.75
CA THR A 395 -7.22 6.31 12.50
C THR A 395 -7.05 7.76 12.04
N VAL A 396 -7.13 8.73 12.95
CA VAL A 396 -6.87 10.16 12.62
C VAL A 396 -5.44 10.37 12.12
N CYS A 397 -4.44 9.73 12.75
CA CYS A 397 -3.05 9.81 12.30
C CYS A 397 -2.88 9.17 10.92
N THR A 398 -3.52 8.04 10.65
CA THR A 398 -3.52 7.41 9.32
C THR A 398 -4.18 8.29 8.26
N ILE A 399 -5.35 8.86 8.52
CA ILE A 399 -6.02 9.81 7.62
C ILE A 399 -5.12 11.02 7.35
N SER A 400 -4.50 11.58 8.39
CA SER A 400 -3.60 12.72 8.27
C SER A 400 -2.39 12.40 7.39
N ARG A 401 -1.78 11.22 7.56
CA ARG A 401 -0.68 10.74 6.72
C ARG A 401 -1.11 10.56 5.27
N LEU A 402 -2.28 9.98 5.03
CA LEU A 402 -2.81 9.76 3.67
C LEU A 402 -3.04 11.08 2.93
N ILE A 403 -3.74 12.04 3.55
CA ILE A 403 -4.02 13.34 2.93
C ILE A 403 -2.73 14.10 2.67
N LYS A 404 -1.78 14.11 3.63
CA LYS A 404 -0.54 14.88 3.47
C LYS A 404 0.42 14.29 2.43
N THR A 405 0.47 12.96 2.28
CA THR A 405 1.38 12.28 1.34
C THR A 405 0.78 12.04 -0.04
N ARG A 406 -0.54 11.91 -0.17
CA ARG A 406 -1.22 11.60 -1.44
C ARG A 406 -2.19 12.68 -1.92
N GLY A 407 -2.42 13.73 -1.13
CA GLY A 407 -3.43 14.74 -1.39
C GLY A 407 -4.85 14.28 -1.05
N GLN A 408 -5.80 15.20 -1.18
CA GLN A 408 -7.22 14.98 -0.88
C GLN A 408 -8.00 14.32 -2.03
N ALA A 409 -7.35 14.15 -3.19
CA ALA A 409 -7.92 13.60 -4.42
C ALA A 409 -9.18 14.37 -4.87
N ASP A 410 -10.35 13.72 -4.92
CA ASP A 410 -11.66 14.26 -5.27
C ASP A 410 -12.63 14.34 -4.07
N ILE A 411 -12.13 14.05 -2.86
CA ILE A 411 -12.94 13.99 -1.64
C ILE A 411 -13.19 15.41 -1.16
N LYS A 412 -14.43 15.78 -0.85
CA LYS A 412 -14.73 17.14 -0.37
C LYS A 412 -14.31 17.31 1.10
N THR A 413 -13.90 18.52 1.48
CA THR A 413 -13.50 18.86 2.85
C THR A 413 -14.59 18.49 3.87
N GLU A 414 -15.85 18.77 3.53
CA GLU A 414 -17.01 18.40 4.35
C GLU A 414 -17.11 16.89 4.60
N GLN A 415 -16.79 16.05 3.60
CA GLN A 415 -16.80 14.59 3.76
C GLN A 415 -15.72 14.14 4.76
N ILE A 416 -14.53 14.77 4.70
CA ILE A 416 -13.45 14.48 5.66
C ILE A 416 -13.90 14.87 7.07
N HIS A 417 -14.51 16.05 7.24
CA HIS A 417 -15.02 16.48 8.55
C HIS A 417 -16.13 15.56 9.08
N ARG A 418 -17.03 15.05 8.22
CA ARG A 418 -18.02 14.02 8.60
C ARG A 418 -17.39 12.70 9.03
N VAL A 419 -16.31 12.28 8.34
CA VAL A 419 -15.56 11.09 8.75
C VAL A 419 -14.96 11.32 10.12
N LEU A 420 -14.22 12.42 10.33
CA LEU A 420 -13.57 12.73 11.59
C LEU A 420 -14.55 12.82 12.77
N SER A 421 -15.72 13.45 12.58
CA SER A 421 -16.77 13.55 13.61
C SER A 421 -17.42 12.21 13.95
N SER A 422 -17.28 11.20 13.08
CA SER A 422 -17.82 9.86 13.30
C SER A 422 -16.85 8.85 13.89
N LEU A 423 -15.60 9.23 14.14
CA LEU A 423 -14.61 8.28 14.66
C LEU A 423 -14.79 8.00 16.15
N TYR A 424 -15.10 9.03 16.94
CA TYR A 424 -15.17 8.95 18.40
C TYR A 424 -16.30 9.82 18.95
N GLU A 425 -16.88 9.42 20.08
CA GLU A 425 -18.01 10.14 20.71
C GLU A 425 -17.58 11.49 21.30
N HIS A 426 -16.37 11.55 21.85
CA HIS A 426 -15.82 12.76 22.45
C HIS A 426 -14.84 13.46 21.50
N ALA A 427 -14.65 14.76 21.69
CA ALA A 427 -13.63 15.49 20.97
C ALA A 427 -12.23 15.00 21.39
N LEU A 428 -11.41 14.62 20.40
CA LEU A 428 -10.01 14.24 20.63
C LEU A 428 -9.16 15.50 20.76
N GLU A 429 -8.54 15.66 21.93
CA GLU A 429 -7.55 16.71 22.14
C GLU A 429 -6.21 16.33 21.51
N TRP A 430 -5.50 17.32 20.97
CA TRP A 430 -4.16 17.18 20.38
C TRP A 430 -3.27 18.33 20.84
N SER A 431 -2.01 18.03 21.12
CA SER A 431 -1.02 19.07 21.47
C SER A 431 -0.72 19.97 20.26
N PRO A 432 -0.33 21.25 20.48
CA PRO A 432 0.05 22.15 19.39
C PRO A 432 1.18 21.60 18.51
N GLN A 433 2.14 20.89 19.11
CA GLN A 433 3.27 20.27 18.42
C GLN A 433 2.78 19.23 17.40
N VAL A 434 1.87 18.34 17.80
CA VAL A 434 1.29 17.32 16.91
C VAL A 434 0.40 17.95 15.83
N LEU A 435 -0.46 18.90 16.20
CA LEU A 435 -1.37 19.58 15.26
C LEU A 435 -0.62 20.34 14.16
N ALA A 436 0.58 20.86 14.45
CA ALA A 436 1.43 21.53 13.48
C ALA A 436 1.84 20.62 12.31
N HIS A 437 1.90 19.30 12.53
CA HIS A 437 2.24 18.34 11.48
C HIS A 437 1.03 17.85 10.68
N PHE A 438 -0.19 17.98 11.20
CA PHE A 438 -1.43 17.59 10.51
C PHE A 438 -1.67 18.43 9.25
N PRO A 439 -2.29 17.83 8.20
CA PRO A 439 -2.69 18.58 7.02
C PRO A 439 -3.75 19.64 7.36
N PRO A 440 -3.83 20.75 6.61
CA PRO A 440 -4.68 21.90 6.95
C PRO A 440 -6.14 21.55 7.27
N VAL A 441 -6.77 20.69 6.44
CA VAL A 441 -8.16 20.27 6.59
C VAL A 441 -8.44 19.53 7.91
N VAL A 442 -7.50 18.71 8.37
CA VAL A 442 -7.63 17.99 9.64
C VAL A 442 -7.32 18.92 10.81
N ARG A 443 -6.34 19.82 10.65
CA ARG A 443 -5.98 20.80 11.67
C ARG A 443 -7.16 21.74 11.97
N GLU A 444 -7.81 22.28 10.94
CA GLU A 444 -8.96 23.17 11.07
C GLU A 444 -10.10 22.52 11.87
N PHE A 445 -10.39 21.24 11.60
CA PHE A 445 -11.41 20.49 12.32
C PHE A 445 -11.14 20.42 13.83
N TYR A 446 -9.92 20.08 14.24
CA TYR A 446 -9.55 19.93 15.65
C TYR A 446 -9.19 21.25 16.36
N GLN A 447 -9.08 22.37 15.63
CA GLN A 447 -9.00 23.69 16.22
C GLN A 447 -10.35 24.19 16.75
N THR A 448 -11.46 23.62 16.25
CA THR A 448 -12.80 23.96 16.74
C THR A 448 -13.05 23.25 18.08
N PRO A 449 -13.41 23.97 19.16
CA PRO A 449 -13.63 23.36 20.46
C PRO A 449 -14.86 22.44 20.42
N GLY A 450 -14.66 21.17 20.76
CA GLY A 450 -15.71 20.20 21.02
C GLY A 450 -15.77 19.81 22.50
N THR A 451 -16.64 18.87 22.86
CA THR A 451 -16.75 18.36 24.24
C THR A 451 -15.72 17.26 24.48
N PRO A 452 -14.64 17.50 25.27
CA PRO A 452 -13.66 16.47 25.56
C PRO A 452 -14.20 15.45 26.57
N ARG A 453 -13.56 14.29 26.63
CA ARG A 453 -13.83 13.29 27.68
C ARG A 453 -13.31 13.80 29.03
N GLN A 454 -14.07 13.57 30.10
CA GLN A 454 -13.63 13.97 31.44
C GLN A 454 -12.39 13.18 31.87
N THR A 455 -11.35 13.89 32.32
CA THR A 455 -10.13 13.31 32.86
C THR A 455 -10.29 13.01 34.36
N LEU A 456 -9.63 11.93 34.82
CA LEU A 456 -9.67 11.53 36.22
C LEU A 456 -8.72 12.40 37.05
N SER A 457 -9.25 13.06 38.10
CA SER A 457 -8.42 13.86 39.00
C SER A 457 -7.80 13.00 40.13
N PRO A 458 -6.56 13.30 40.57
CA PRO A 458 -5.96 12.64 41.73
C PRO A 458 -6.79 12.72 43.00
N ALA A 459 -7.42 13.87 43.24
CA ALA A 459 -8.28 14.09 44.40
C ALA A 459 -9.51 13.17 44.41
N ASN A 460 -10.14 12.96 43.25
CA ASN A 460 -11.31 12.08 43.15
C ASN A 460 -10.95 10.62 43.49
N ILE A 461 -9.82 10.12 42.97
CA ILE A 461 -9.36 8.75 43.27
C ILE A 461 -8.96 8.60 44.74
N GLN A 462 -8.29 9.60 45.32
CA GLN A 462 -7.98 9.60 46.76
C GLN A 462 -9.25 9.56 47.62
N GLN A 463 -10.30 10.29 47.24
CA GLN A 463 -11.59 10.23 47.91
C GLN A 463 -12.25 8.85 47.78
N ILE A 464 -12.19 8.22 46.61
CA ILE A 464 -12.70 6.85 46.41
C ILE A 464 -11.98 5.87 47.35
N VAL A 465 -10.64 5.88 47.36
CA VAL A 465 -9.84 4.99 48.22
C VAL A 465 -10.07 5.25 49.73
N GLY A 466 -10.25 6.52 50.12
CA GLY A 466 -10.51 6.92 51.50
C GLY A 466 -11.92 6.59 52.00
N ASN A 467 -12.94 6.79 51.15
CA ASN A 467 -14.36 6.63 51.52
C ASN A 467 -14.86 5.19 51.34
N GLN A 468 -14.41 4.46 50.33
CA GLN A 468 -14.83 3.09 50.04
C GLN A 468 -13.90 2.05 50.70
N LYS A 469 -13.92 1.99 52.04
CA LYS A 469 -13.13 1.00 52.79
C LYS A 469 -13.46 -0.45 52.41
N SER A 470 -14.68 -0.73 51.97
CA SER A 470 -15.10 -2.04 51.47
C SER A 470 -14.33 -2.48 50.22
N LEU A 471 -14.06 -1.56 49.29
CA LEU A 471 -13.29 -1.83 48.08
C LEU A 471 -11.83 -2.13 48.42
N THR A 472 -11.21 -1.28 49.22
CA THR A 472 -9.81 -1.46 49.66
C THR A 472 -9.64 -2.77 50.44
N ASN A 473 -10.58 -3.11 51.33
CA ASN A 473 -10.54 -4.39 52.06
C ASN A 473 -10.70 -5.59 51.12
N TYR A 474 -11.63 -5.54 50.16
CA TYR A 474 -11.83 -6.62 49.19
C TYR A 474 -10.59 -6.87 48.31
N LEU A 475 -9.91 -5.80 47.87
CA LEU A 475 -8.69 -5.87 47.09
C LEU A 475 -7.49 -6.43 47.87
N LEU A 476 -7.42 -6.18 49.18
CA LEU A 476 -6.29 -6.62 50.03
C LEU A 476 -6.50 -8.00 50.67
N GLN A 477 -7.72 -8.33 51.09
CA GLN A 477 -8.02 -9.50 51.92
C GLN A 477 -8.98 -10.51 51.26
N GLY A 478 -9.63 -10.15 50.15
CA GLY A 478 -10.75 -10.92 49.61
C GLY A 478 -12.04 -10.69 50.40
N GLY A 479 -13.15 -11.31 49.97
CA GLY A 479 -14.47 -11.18 50.60
C GLY A 479 -15.63 -11.31 49.63
N ASP A 480 -16.84 -10.90 50.03
CA ASP A 480 -18.02 -10.87 49.16
C ASP A 480 -17.88 -9.77 48.08
N PRO A 481 -17.90 -10.14 46.79
CA PRO A 481 -17.66 -9.20 45.70
C PRO A 481 -18.90 -8.38 45.29
N ALA A 482 -20.11 -8.70 45.77
CA ALA A 482 -21.37 -8.23 45.18
C ALA A 482 -21.46 -6.70 44.98
N THR A 483 -21.17 -5.90 46.02
CA THR A 483 -21.26 -4.43 45.95
C THR A 483 -20.22 -3.84 45.01
N ASN A 484 -19.00 -4.36 45.01
CA ASN A 484 -17.91 -3.87 44.17
C ASN A 484 -18.15 -4.24 42.70
N LEU A 485 -18.64 -5.45 42.42
CA LEU A 485 -18.99 -5.88 41.07
C LEU A 485 -20.11 -5.01 40.48
N GLN A 486 -21.13 -4.68 41.28
CA GLN A 486 -22.21 -3.80 40.83
C GLN A 486 -21.70 -2.40 40.50
N TYR A 487 -20.81 -1.82 41.32
CA TYR A 487 -20.25 -0.49 41.08
C TYR A 487 -19.42 -0.41 39.79
N PHE A 488 -18.52 -1.37 39.56
CA PHE A 488 -17.66 -1.40 38.37
C PHE A 488 -18.32 -1.97 37.11
N SER A 489 -19.54 -2.51 37.22
CA SER A 489 -20.36 -2.87 36.05
C SER A 489 -20.78 -1.63 35.23
N GLN A 490 -20.78 -0.45 35.85
CA GLN A 490 -21.05 0.81 35.17
C GLN A 490 -19.81 1.31 34.41
N THR A 491 -19.99 1.54 33.11
CA THR A 491 -18.96 2.01 32.16
C THR A 491 -18.16 3.22 32.65
N GLU A 492 -18.82 4.16 33.33
CA GLU A 492 -18.20 5.39 33.85
C GLU A 492 -17.17 5.13 34.96
N ASN A 493 -17.37 4.08 35.76
CA ASN A 493 -16.52 3.77 36.91
C ASN A 493 -15.31 2.90 36.54
N GLN A 494 -15.33 2.23 35.39
CA GLN A 494 -14.32 1.24 34.99
C GLN A 494 -12.90 1.82 34.87
N SER A 495 -12.76 3.06 34.38
CA SER A 495 -11.46 3.72 34.24
C SER A 495 -10.79 4.03 35.59
N THR A 496 -11.55 4.12 36.67
CA THR A 496 -11.02 4.40 38.01
C THR A 496 -10.31 3.20 38.63
N LEU A 497 -10.63 1.97 38.19
CA LEU A 497 -10.14 0.73 38.81
C LEU A 497 -8.61 0.64 38.78
N LEU A 498 -8.01 0.83 37.60
CA LEU A 498 -6.56 0.78 37.44
C LEU A 498 -5.87 1.87 38.28
N CYS A 499 -6.45 3.07 38.35
CA CYS A 499 -5.93 4.18 39.16
C CYS A 499 -5.99 3.87 40.66
N VAL A 500 -7.06 3.20 41.12
CA VAL A 500 -7.19 2.74 42.51
C VAL A 500 -6.12 1.70 42.84
N LEU A 501 -5.90 0.70 41.97
CA LEU A 501 -4.84 -0.29 42.13
C LEU A 501 -3.46 0.38 42.20
N TRP A 502 -3.20 1.35 41.33
CA TRP A 502 -1.96 2.11 41.34
C TRP A 502 -1.78 2.87 42.65
N LEU A 503 -2.78 3.63 43.10
CA LEU A 503 -2.70 4.43 44.32
C LEU A 503 -2.44 3.55 45.56
N ILE A 504 -3.13 2.40 45.68
CA ILE A 504 -2.90 1.46 46.77
C ILE A 504 -1.45 0.92 46.72
N SER A 505 -0.95 0.59 45.53
CA SER A 505 0.43 0.10 45.34
C SER A 505 1.47 1.12 45.80
N VAL A 506 1.25 2.40 45.48
CA VAL A 506 2.12 3.51 45.89
C VAL A 506 2.07 3.70 47.41
N LEU A 507 0.87 3.71 48.00
CA LEU A 507 0.68 3.84 49.46
C LEU A 507 1.31 2.68 50.25
N ARG A 508 1.27 1.46 49.69
CA ARG A 508 1.86 0.25 50.30
C ARG A 508 3.31 0.01 49.88
N ARG A 509 3.82 0.76 48.90
CA ARG A 509 5.15 0.59 48.27
C ARG A 509 5.40 -0.82 47.69
N THR A 510 4.34 -1.52 47.30
CA THR A 510 4.43 -2.87 46.70
C THR A 510 3.12 -3.26 46.02
N THR A 511 3.19 -4.10 44.99
CA THR A 511 2.01 -4.77 44.41
C THR A 511 1.65 -6.07 45.12
N HIS A 512 2.52 -6.58 45.99
CA HIS A 512 2.30 -7.84 46.72
C HIS A 512 1.22 -7.77 47.80
N CYS A 513 0.68 -6.58 48.07
CA CYS A 513 -0.37 -6.41 49.07
C CYS A 513 -1.75 -6.89 48.60
N PHE A 514 -1.95 -7.16 47.31
CA PHE A 514 -3.26 -7.51 46.78
C PHE A 514 -3.60 -8.99 46.87
N HIS A 515 -4.87 -9.26 47.11
CA HIS A 515 -5.49 -10.55 46.82
C HIS A 515 -5.75 -10.66 45.31
N LEU A 516 -4.84 -11.34 44.59
CA LEU A 516 -4.77 -11.34 43.12
C LEU A 516 -6.06 -11.87 42.44
N ALA A 517 -6.74 -12.84 43.06
CA ALA A 517 -8.03 -13.32 42.56
C ALA A 517 -9.14 -12.25 42.63
N SER A 518 -9.16 -11.41 43.67
CA SER A 518 -10.09 -10.27 43.76
C SER A 518 -9.81 -9.22 42.68
N VAL A 519 -8.53 -8.94 42.41
CA VAL A 519 -8.12 -8.00 41.36
C VAL A 519 -8.58 -8.50 40.00
N ARG A 520 -8.33 -9.78 39.69
CA ARG A 520 -8.79 -10.41 38.44
C ARG A 520 -10.30 -10.28 38.25
N ASN A 521 -11.10 -10.54 39.28
CA ASN A 521 -12.56 -10.46 39.19
C ASN A 521 -13.05 -9.07 38.75
N LEU A 522 -12.43 -8.01 39.26
CA LEU A 522 -12.78 -6.64 38.89
C LEU A 522 -12.23 -6.26 37.51
N LEU A 523 -10.99 -6.66 37.19
CA LEU A 523 -10.40 -6.39 35.86
C LEU A 523 -11.19 -7.06 34.73
N LEU A 524 -11.75 -8.25 34.97
CA LEU A 524 -12.59 -8.95 34.00
C LEU A 524 -13.86 -8.19 33.63
N LEU A 525 -14.35 -7.26 34.46
CA LEU A 525 -15.51 -6.41 34.16
C LEU A 525 -15.21 -5.35 33.09
N ILE A 526 -13.94 -4.97 32.91
CA ILE A 526 -13.53 -4.01 31.87
C ILE A 526 -13.53 -4.76 30.53
N PRO A 527 -14.40 -4.42 29.56
CA PRO A 527 -14.42 -5.12 28.29
C PRO A 527 -13.09 -4.91 27.53
N PRO A 528 -12.64 -5.88 26.70
CA PRO A 528 -11.38 -5.77 25.97
C PRO A 528 -11.29 -4.49 25.14
N SER A 529 -12.40 -4.09 24.50
CA SER A 529 -12.53 -2.88 23.68
C SER A 529 -12.29 -1.56 24.40
N ARG A 530 -12.39 -1.54 25.74
CA ARG A 530 -12.13 -0.34 26.57
C ARG A 530 -10.82 -0.39 27.33
N MET A 531 -10.10 -1.50 27.29
CA MET A 531 -8.88 -1.67 28.10
C MET A 531 -7.83 -0.61 27.73
N ALA A 532 -7.59 -0.37 26.44
CA ALA A 532 -6.67 0.66 25.99
C ALA A 532 -7.04 2.06 26.53
N THR A 533 -8.32 2.42 26.51
CA THR A 533 -8.82 3.69 27.07
C THR A 533 -8.59 3.78 28.59
N CYS A 534 -8.81 2.68 29.32
CA CYS A 534 -8.54 2.64 30.77
C CYS A 534 -7.04 2.76 31.08
N VAL A 535 -6.17 2.21 30.22
CA VAL A 535 -4.70 2.37 30.33
C VAL A 535 -4.27 3.81 30.02
N ILE A 536 -4.92 4.49 29.07
CA ILE A 536 -4.72 5.93 28.83
C ILE A 536 -5.01 6.74 30.10
N ASP A 537 -6.15 6.48 30.73
CA ASP A 537 -6.55 7.14 31.98
C ASP A 537 -5.59 6.85 33.13
N LEU A 538 -5.14 5.59 33.24
CA LEU A 538 -4.13 5.20 34.21
C LEU A 538 -2.84 6.00 34.01
N MET A 539 -2.31 6.07 32.79
CA MET A 539 -1.04 6.77 32.54
C MET A 539 -1.15 8.27 32.77
N ASP A 540 -2.24 8.91 32.35
CA ASP A 540 -2.46 10.32 32.66
C ASP A 540 -2.57 10.56 34.17
N PHE A 541 -3.23 9.66 34.90
CA PHE A 541 -3.27 9.71 36.36
C PHE A 541 -1.86 9.55 36.96
N VAL A 542 -1.09 8.55 36.52
CA VAL A 542 0.28 8.29 37.00
C VAL A 542 1.17 9.51 36.82
N LEU A 543 1.06 10.22 35.70
CA LEU A 543 1.86 11.42 35.40
C LEU A 543 1.42 12.66 36.20
N ASN A 544 0.15 12.70 36.63
CA ASN A 544 -0.43 13.81 37.39
C ASN A 544 -0.33 13.65 38.92
N VAL A 545 -0.04 12.44 39.43
CA VAL A 545 0.15 12.21 40.87
C VAL A 545 1.49 12.81 41.32
N GLU A 546 1.45 13.55 42.43
CA GLU A 546 2.66 14.03 43.10
C GLU A 546 3.27 12.91 43.96
N TYR A 547 4.48 12.49 43.61
CA TYR A 547 5.24 11.49 44.36
C TYR A 547 6.25 12.15 45.31
N PRO A 548 6.54 11.54 46.48
CA PRO A 548 7.61 12.01 47.34
C PRO A 548 8.97 12.03 46.62
N ALA A 549 9.84 12.96 46.98
CA ALA A 549 11.21 13.04 46.44
C ALA A 549 11.92 11.67 46.55
N ASN A 550 12.62 11.26 45.48
CA ASN A 550 13.29 9.97 45.31
C ASN A 550 12.38 8.73 45.12
N SER A 551 11.09 8.89 44.84
CA SER A 551 10.18 7.75 44.58
C SER A 551 10.18 7.24 43.13
N GLN A 552 11.02 7.79 42.25
CA GLN A 552 11.03 7.44 40.83
C GLN A 552 11.35 5.96 40.59
N SER A 553 12.33 5.40 41.32
CA SER A 553 12.67 3.98 41.23
C SER A 553 11.52 3.07 41.67
N LEU A 554 10.75 3.50 42.68
CA LEU A 554 9.54 2.79 43.11
C LEU A 554 8.48 2.82 42.01
N VAL A 555 8.22 3.98 41.41
CA VAL A 555 7.23 4.13 40.33
C VAL A 555 7.58 3.24 39.15
N PHE A 556 8.85 3.22 38.74
CA PHE A 556 9.36 2.34 37.70
C PHE A 556 9.18 0.86 38.04
N ALA A 557 9.58 0.44 39.25
CA ALA A 557 9.41 -0.94 39.69
C ALA A 557 7.93 -1.37 39.72
N LEU A 558 7.02 -0.51 40.21
CA LEU A 558 5.59 -0.79 40.23
C LEU A 558 5.01 -0.91 38.81
N LEU A 559 5.44 -0.05 37.89
CA LEU A 559 5.02 -0.12 36.49
C LEU A 559 5.48 -1.42 35.83
N ASP A 560 6.73 -1.82 36.04
CA ASP A 560 7.27 -3.09 35.53
C ASP A 560 6.50 -4.29 36.11
N GLU A 561 6.09 -4.26 37.39
CA GLU A 561 5.27 -5.31 37.99
C GLU A 561 3.86 -5.37 37.37
N PHE A 562 3.24 -4.23 37.07
CA PHE A 562 1.92 -4.17 36.40
C PHE A 562 1.98 -4.78 34.99
N ILE A 563 3.06 -4.51 34.23
CA ILE A 563 3.22 -4.93 32.84
C ILE A 563 3.69 -6.38 32.75
N TRP A 564 4.80 -6.74 33.39
CA TRP A 564 5.52 -7.98 33.09
C TRP A 564 5.23 -9.11 34.05
N LYS A 565 5.05 -8.79 35.34
CA LYS A 565 4.87 -9.79 36.41
C LYS A 565 3.42 -10.21 36.56
N HIS A 566 2.53 -9.24 36.71
CA HIS A 566 1.09 -9.50 36.88
C HIS A 566 0.32 -9.47 35.55
N GLN A 567 0.88 -8.84 34.51
CA GLN A 567 0.26 -8.68 33.18
C GLN A 567 -1.16 -8.10 33.25
N TRP A 568 -1.37 -7.12 34.14
CA TRP A 568 -2.67 -6.43 34.27
C TRP A 568 -2.92 -5.43 33.15
N ILE A 569 -1.84 -4.89 32.57
CA ILE A 569 -1.88 -3.92 31.48
C ILE A 569 -0.92 -4.34 30.37
N ASN A 570 -1.30 -4.08 29.13
CA ASN A 570 -0.48 -4.41 27.97
C ASN A 570 0.63 -3.37 27.76
N PHE A 571 1.86 -3.82 27.52
CA PHE A 571 3.02 -2.98 27.25
C PHE A 571 2.80 -1.98 26.10
N ASN A 572 2.21 -2.43 24.99
CA ASN A 572 1.96 -1.59 23.82
C ASN A 572 0.88 -0.54 24.10
N HIS A 573 -0.15 -0.87 24.90
CA HIS A 573 -1.14 0.11 25.35
C HIS A 573 -0.52 1.19 26.24
N VAL A 574 0.43 0.82 27.12
CA VAL A 574 1.18 1.77 27.95
C VAL A 574 2.02 2.72 27.08
N LEU A 575 2.78 2.18 26.13
CA LEU A 575 3.56 3.01 25.20
C LEU A 575 2.69 3.96 24.39
N PHE A 576 1.56 3.46 23.87
CA PHE A 576 0.59 4.30 23.18
C PHE A 576 0.06 5.41 24.08
N ALA A 577 -0.35 5.09 25.31
CA ALA A 577 -0.88 6.05 26.27
C ALA A 577 0.12 7.16 26.59
N LEU A 578 1.40 6.83 26.76
CA LEU A 578 2.47 7.81 26.97
C LEU A 578 2.67 8.69 25.71
N THR A 579 2.52 8.11 24.53
CA THR A 579 2.72 8.76 23.21
C THR A 579 1.44 9.25 22.53
N LYS A 580 0.31 9.35 23.24
CA LYS A 580 -1.03 9.61 22.66
C LYS A 580 -1.20 10.95 21.90
N GLY A 581 -0.22 11.84 21.99
CA GLY A 581 -0.16 13.10 21.24
C GLY A 581 -0.97 14.26 21.82
N SER A 582 -1.41 14.16 23.08
CA SER A 582 -2.16 15.20 23.80
C SER A 582 -1.61 15.45 25.21
N GLY A 583 -1.90 16.64 25.75
CA GLY A 583 -1.43 17.09 27.05
C GLY A 583 -0.50 18.31 26.98
N SER A 584 -0.05 18.76 28.15
CA SER A 584 0.90 19.87 28.31
C SER A 584 2.34 19.42 28.06
N ASP A 585 3.24 20.39 27.86
CA ASP A 585 4.68 20.12 27.74
C ASP A 585 5.25 19.42 28.98
N GLU A 586 4.75 19.75 30.16
CA GLU A 586 5.13 19.08 31.41
C GLU A 586 4.74 17.60 31.40
N ARG A 587 3.55 17.26 30.91
CA ARG A 587 3.13 15.86 30.73
C ARG A 587 4.09 15.14 29.79
N ASN A 588 4.44 15.77 28.67
CA ASN A 588 5.31 15.16 27.66
C ASN A 588 6.73 14.90 28.20
N GLN A 589 7.27 15.81 29.03
CA GLN A 589 8.56 15.61 29.70
C GLN A 589 8.50 14.45 30.71
N LYS A 590 7.45 14.36 31.53
CA LYS A 590 7.26 13.23 32.46
C LYS A 590 7.08 11.90 31.71
N ALA A 591 6.34 11.93 30.59
CA ALA A 591 6.15 10.77 29.73
C ALA A 591 7.46 10.31 29.08
N GLU A 592 8.33 11.23 28.65
CA GLU A 592 9.67 10.92 28.10
C GLU A 592 10.48 10.04 29.05
N VAL A 593 10.51 10.41 30.32
CA VAL A 593 11.24 9.71 31.37
C VAL A 593 10.70 8.30 31.59
N MET A 594 9.37 8.12 31.52
CA MET A 594 8.73 6.80 31.61
C MET A 594 9.01 5.94 30.37
N ILE A 595 8.95 6.54 29.17
CA ILE A 595 9.26 5.84 27.92
C ILE A 595 10.73 5.39 27.93
N GLU A 596 11.65 6.25 28.35
CA GLU A 596 13.07 5.90 28.44
C GLU A 596 13.30 4.71 29.39
N HIS A 597 12.66 4.70 30.57
CA HIS A 597 12.72 3.55 31.48
C HIS A 597 12.18 2.27 30.86
N LEU A 598 10.98 2.33 30.26
CA LEU A 598 10.34 1.16 29.66
C LEU A 598 11.18 0.56 28.52
N LEU A 599 11.76 1.42 27.68
CA LEU A 599 12.66 1.02 26.60
C LEU A 599 14.00 0.49 27.13
N ASP A 600 14.42 0.89 28.34
CA ASP A 600 15.62 0.39 28.97
C ASP A 600 15.43 -0.84 29.86
N SER A 601 14.18 -1.19 30.16
CA SER A 601 13.83 -2.28 31.06
C SER A 601 14.50 -3.60 30.65
N SER A 602 15.04 -4.32 31.64
CA SER A 602 15.63 -5.64 31.39
C SER A 602 14.58 -6.61 30.83
N ALA A 603 13.33 -6.53 31.31
CA ALA A 603 12.24 -7.37 30.85
C ALA A 603 11.99 -7.30 29.33
N LEU A 604 12.07 -6.11 28.73
CA LEU A 604 11.97 -5.96 27.28
C LEU A 604 13.26 -6.41 26.58
N SER A 605 14.41 -5.98 27.11
CA SER A 605 15.72 -6.29 26.53
C SER A 605 15.99 -7.80 26.45
N ASP A 606 15.61 -8.55 27.48
CA ASP A 606 15.82 -10.00 27.57
C ASP A 606 14.93 -10.74 26.56
N ARG A 607 13.67 -10.31 26.40
CA ARG A 607 12.73 -10.82 25.39
C ARG A 607 13.24 -10.57 23.97
N VAL A 608 13.69 -9.35 23.69
CA VAL A 608 14.27 -9.00 22.40
C VAL A 608 15.54 -9.81 22.12
N SER A 609 16.43 -9.94 23.10
CA SER A 609 17.65 -10.74 22.98
C SER A 609 17.35 -12.21 22.72
N LYS A 610 16.34 -12.77 23.40
CA LYS A 610 15.86 -14.14 23.14
C LYS A 610 15.33 -14.25 21.72
N TRP A 611 14.49 -13.32 21.27
CA TRP A 611 13.93 -13.33 19.92
C TRP A 611 15.03 -13.28 18.84
N GLU A 612 16.01 -12.40 19.00
CA GLU A 612 17.16 -12.32 18.09
C GLU A 612 18.01 -13.60 18.10
N SER A 613 18.18 -14.24 19.27
CA SER A 613 18.94 -15.49 19.39
C SER A 613 18.33 -16.68 18.63
N LEU A 614 17.02 -16.64 18.37
CA LEU A 614 16.32 -17.69 17.61
C LEU A 614 16.63 -17.65 16.11
N ASN A 615 17.28 -16.59 15.62
CA ASN A 615 17.64 -16.42 14.20
C ASN A 615 16.45 -16.65 13.25
N VAL A 616 15.29 -16.08 13.59
CA VAL A 616 14.11 -16.12 12.72
C VAL A 616 14.44 -15.39 11.41
N SER A 617 14.14 -16.00 10.26
CA SER A 617 14.38 -15.33 8.97
C SER A 617 13.55 -14.06 8.81
N HIS A 618 14.19 -12.99 8.34
CA HIS A 618 13.53 -11.75 7.91
C HIS A 618 12.72 -11.94 6.60
N ARG A 619 12.88 -13.09 5.93
CA ARG A 619 12.07 -13.53 4.79
C ARG A 619 11.18 -14.69 5.24
N PRO A 620 9.98 -14.43 5.82
CA PRO A 620 9.19 -15.46 6.47
C PRO A 620 8.83 -16.66 5.56
N TRP A 621 8.77 -16.47 4.23
CA TRP A 621 8.53 -17.55 3.27
C TRP A 621 9.70 -18.54 3.10
N THR A 622 10.90 -18.16 3.54
CA THR A 622 12.09 -19.02 3.53
C THR A 622 12.23 -19.85 4.82
N GLU A 623 11.46 -19.50 5.85
CA GLU A 623 11.49 -20.18 7.14
C GLU A 623 10.61 -21.43 7.10
N GLU A 624 11.14 -22.57 7.53
CA GLU A 624 10.37 -23.83 7.61
C GLU A 624 10.07 -24.24 9.07
N ASP A 625 10.81 -23.72 10.04
CA ASP A 625 10.79 -24.08 11.47
C ASP A 625 10.25 -22.95 12.39
N TYR A 626 9.55 -21.96 11.81
CA TYR A 626 9.06 -20.77 12.54
C TYR A 626 8.27 -21.13 13.82
N GLN A 627 7.39 -22.14 13.74
CA GLN A 627 6.53 -22.52 14.87
C GLN A 627 7.35 -23.04 16.05
N GLU A 628 8.39 -23.83 15.79
CA GLU A 628 9.23 -24.42 16.84
C GLU A 628 9.97 -23.30 17.58
N LYS A 629 10.54 -22.34 16.84
CA LYS A 629 11.17 -21.12 17.41
C LYS A 629 10.19 -20.27 18.22
N LEU A 630 8.96 -20.08 17.73
CA LEU A 630 7.93 -19.34 18.47
C LEU A 630 7.58 -20.04 19.79
N MET A 631 7.41 -21.35 19.78
CA MET A 631 7.09 -22.10 21.00
C MET A 631 8.27 -22.09 21.99
N ASP A 632 9.51 -22.12 21.50
CA ASP A 632 10.71 -21.94 22.34
C ASP A 632 10.76 -20.56 23.00
N TYR A 633 10.33 -19.50 22.30
CA TYR A 633 10.19 -18.16 22.87
C TYR A 633 9.11 -18.13 23.97
N LEU A 634 7.90 -18.61 23.66
CA LEU A 634 6.75 -18.50 24.57
C LEU A 634 6.88 -19.40 25.81
N ARG A 635 7.68 -20.48 25.75
CA ARG A 635 8.03 -21.29 26.93
C ARG A 635 8.87 -20.53 27.94
N GLU A 636 9.70 -19.59 27.50
CA GLU A 636 10.53 -18.74 28.36
C GLU A 636 9.77 -17.47 28.80
N TYR A 637 8.99 -16.89 27.88
CA TYR A 637 8.20 -15.68 28.10
C TYR A 637 6.72 -15.89 27.77
N PRO A 638 5.95 -16.57 28.63
CA PRO A 638 4.53 -16.79 28.41
C PRO A 638 3.72 -15.49 28.49
N GLU A 639 2.68 -15.40 27.66
CA GLU A 639 1.78 -14.24 27.55
C GLU A 639 0.37 -14.63 28.02
N TYR A 640 -0.18 -13.85 28.96
CA TYR A 640 -1.45 -14.10 29.64
C TYR A 640 -2.43 -12.96 29.36
N GLU A 641 -3.65 -13.29 28.92
CA GLU A 641 -4.61 -12.32 28.38
C GLU A 641 -5.83 -12.09 29.30
N GLU A 642 -6.01 -12.91 30.34
CA GLU A 642 -7.13 -12.87 31.29
C GLU A 642 -6.67 -12.63 32.74
N PHE A 643 -5.52 -11.95 32.90
CA PHE A 643 -4.91 -11.56 34.18
C PHE A 643 -4.60 -12.76 35.09
N GLU A 644 -4.25 -13.89 34.48
CA GLU A 644 -4.07 -15.18 35.15
C GLU A 644 -2.61 -15.53 35.47
N GLY A 645 -1.66 -14.66 35.16
CA GLY A 645 -0.22 -14.94 35.34
C GLY A 645 0.16 -15.38 36.75
N PHE A 646 -0.56 -14.90 37.78
CA PHE A 646 -0.34 -15.30 39.18
C PHE A 646 -0.62 -16.77 39.47
N ALA A 647 -1.47 -17.44 38.67
CA ALA A 647 -1.88 -18.82 38.85
C ALA A 647 -1.16 -19.80 37.91
N MET A 648 -0.39 -19.28 36.95
CA MET A 648 0.24 -20.05 35.87
C MET A 648 1.69 -20.47 36.15
N ASN A 649 2.37 -19.85 37.13
CA ASN A 649 3.76 -20.16 37.54
C ASN A 649 4.76 -20.28 36.37
N GLY A 650 4.62 -19.42 35.36
CA GLY A 650 5.49 -19.42 34.17
C GLY A 650 5.18 -20.50 33.13
N GLY A 651 4.08 -21.24 33.26
CA GLY A 651 3.60 -22.21 32.28
C GLY A 651 2.35 -21.74 31.52
N PHE A 652 1.76 -22.64 30.72
CA PHE A 652 0.52 -22.39 29.95
C PHE A 652 -0.75 -22.95 30.59
N GLU A 653 -0.61 -23.67 31.70
CA GLU A 653 -1.71 -24.34 32.40
C GLU A 653 -1.74 -23.90 33.88
N PRO A 654 -2.94 -23.67 34.44
CA PRO A 654 -3.06 -23.18 35.80
C PRO A 654 -2.76 -24.30 36.81
N LEU A 655 -2.10 -23.96 37.91
CA LEU A 655 -1.80 -24.91 39.01
C LEU A 655 -3.04 -25.27 39.85
N ALA A 656 -4.08 -24.45 39.81
CA ALA A 656 -5.31 -24.62 40.57
C ALA A 656 -6.51 -24.02 39.81
N ASP A 657 -7.72 -24.48 40.14
CA ASP A 657 -8.96 -23.96 39.55
C ASP A 657 -9.13 -22.46 39.85
N ILE A 658 -9.16 -21.65 38.79
CA ILE A 658 -9.33 -20.20 38.87
C ILE A 658 -10.81 -19.86 38.73
N GLN A 659 -11.32 -19.00 39.62
CA GLN A 659 -12.69 -18.48 39.56
C GLN A 659 -12.67 -16.96 39.27
N PRO A 660 -13.47 -16.45 38.31
CA PRO A 660 -14.22 -17.16 37.27
C PRO A 660 -13.32 -18.00 36.35
N ALA A 661 -13.86 -19.06 35.74
CA ALA A 661 -13.12 -19.92 34.81
C ALA A 661 -12.51 -19.11 33.64
N LEU A 662 -11.38 -19.58 33.12
CA LEU A 662 -10.75 -19.01 31.93
C LEU A 662 -11.65 -19.19 30.71
N GLN A 663 -11.62 -18.21 29.81
CA GLN A 663 -12.24 -18.36 28.50
C GLN A 663 -11.55 -19.46 27.68
N THR A 664 -12.22 -19.97 26.65
CA THR A 664 -11.64 -20.92 25.70
C THR A 664 -10.32 -20.37 25.15
N LYS A 665 -9.21 -21.07 25.42
CA LYS A 665 -7.89 -20.73 24.89
C LYS A 665 -7.83 -20.98 23.38
N LEU A 666 -7.22 -20.05 22.67
CA LEU A 666 -7.16 -20.03 21.21
C LEU A 666 -5.72 -20.27 20.74
N PRO A 667 -5.53 -20.81 19.52
CA PRO A 667 -4.20 -21.18 19.02
C PRO A 667 -3.30 -19.96 18.79
N ILE A 668 -2.00 -20.12 19.08
CA ILE A 668 -0.96 -19.12 18.81
C ILE A 668 -0.08 -19.61 17.65
N TYR A 669 -0.16 -18.92 16.51
CA TYR A 669 0.60 -19.26 15.29
C TYR A 669 1.75 -18.29 15.03
N PHE A 670 1.56 -17.00 15.34
CA PHE A 670 2.53 -15.97 15.00
C PHE A 670 2.75 -14.95 16.13
N GLY A 671 1.69 -14.62 16.88
CA GLY A 671 1.69 -13.49 17.80
C GLY A 671 2.64 -13.66 18.99
N ASN A 672 3.32 -12.56 19.31
CA ASN A 672 4.11 -12.37 20.53
C ASN A 672 4.35 -10.87 20.73
N VAL A 673 4.75 -10.49 21.95
CA VAL A 673 4.96 -9.09 22.35
C VAL A 673 6.04 -8.38 21.53
N VAL A 674 7.09 -9.07 21.09
CA VAL A 674 8.16 -8.47 20.25
C VAL A 674 7.63 -8.15 18.87
N SER A 675 6.86 -9.06 18.26
CA SER A 675 6.23 -8.83 16.95
C SER A 675 5.23 -7.67 16.98
N ASP A 676 4.42 -7.57 18.04
CA ASP A 676 3.46 -6.48 18.21
C ASP A 676 4.16 -5.14 18.53
N PHE A 677 5.28 -5.19 19.24
CA PHE A 677 6.09 -4.02 19.56
C PHE A 677 6.65 -3.35 18.30
N ILE A 678 6.99 -4.11 17.24
CA ILE A 678 7.48 -3.54 15.97
C ILE A 678 6.49 -2.56 15.37
N VAL A 679 5.19 -2.88 15.37
CA VAL A 679 4.15 -1.98 14.85
C VAL A 679 3.96 -0.77 15.78
N THR A 680 4.11 -0.98 17.09
CA THR A 680 4.01 0.09 18.09
C THR A 680 5.18 1.09 17.98
N LEU A 681 6.38 0.61 17.62
CA LEU A 681 7.58 1.44 17.40
C LEU A 681 7.37 2.52 16.34
N GLU A 682 6.58 2.24 15.29
CA GLU A 682 6.23 3.26 14.30
C GLU A 682 5.62 4.49 14.96
N ASN A 683 4.61 4.28 15.81
CA ASN A 683 3.93 5.37 16.51
C ASN A 683 4.86 6.05 17.51
N VAL A 684 5.64 5.28 18.28
CA VAL A 684 6.60 5.84 19.24
C VAL A 684 7.58 6.78 18.55
N TRP A 685 8.26 6.34 17.49
CA TRP A 685 9.25 7.16 16.79
C TRP A 685 8.64 8.40 16.14
N MET A 686 7.46 8.27 15.52
CA MET A 686 6.75 9.42 14.96
C MET A 686 6.41 10.46 16.03
N ARG A 687 5.96 10.04 17.21
CA ARG A 687 5.61 10.94 18.32
C ARG A 687 6.84 11.58 18.97
N LEU A 688 7.93 10.83 19.15
CA LEU A 688 9.21 11.39 19.63
C LEU A 688 9.74 12.47 18.67
N LEU A 689 9.59 12.24 17.36
CA LEU A 689 9.97 13.21 16.33
C LEU A 689 9.14 14.49 16.43
N GLU A 690 7.82 14.39 16.55
CA GLU A 690 6.91 15.54 16.67
C GLU A 690 7.16 16.36 17.94
N ASN A 691 7.49 15.69 19.05
CA ASN A 691 7.77 16.35 20.32
C ASN A 691 9.19 16.91 20.44
N GLY A 692 10.06 16.72 19.44
CA GLY A 692 11.44 17.22 19.51
C GLY A 692 12.37 16.40 20.40
N GLN A 693 12.03 15.15 20.74
CA GLN A 693 12.76 14.31 21.69
C GLN A 693 13.91 13.53 21.01
N THR A 694 14.83 14.27 20.37
CA THR A 694 15.91 13.75 19.52
C THR A 694 16.79 12.70 20.22
N ARG A 695 17.18 12.95 21.49
CA ARG A 695 18.06 12.05 22.25
C ARG A 695 17.43 10.67 22.45
N LEU A 696 16.18 10.64 22.90
CA LEU A 696 15.44 9.39 23.14
C LEU A 696 15.14 8.67 21.83
N LEU A 697 14.81 9.42 20.76
CA LEU A 697 14.60 8.87 19.43
C LEU A 697 15.85 8.12 18.94
N ILE A 698 17.03 8.77 18.97
CA ILE A 698 18.32 8.18 18.59
C ILE A 698 18.60 6.90 19.39
N LYS A 699 18.48 6.99 20.72
CA LYS A 699 18.72 5.86 21.62
C LYS A 699 17.81 4.67 21.30
N SER A 700 16.53 4.93 21.05
CA SER A 700 15.55 3.88 20.71
C SER A 700 15.81 3.25 19.34
N LEU A 701 16.22 4.05 18.34
CA LEU A 701 16.58 3.57 17.01
C LEU A 701 17.85 2.71 17.05
N ASP A 702 18.87 3.11 17.82
CA ASP A 702 20.11 2.35 17.96
C ASP A 702 19.89 1.01 18.67
N ARG A 703 18.96 0.96 19.63
CA ARG A 703 18.68 -0.27 20.41
C ARG A 703 17.72 -1.23 19.71
N TYR A 704 16.68 -0.72 19.07
CA TYR A 704 15.57 -1.54 18.54
C TYR A 704 15.37 -1.44 17.03
N GLY A 705 16.19 -0.66 16.31
CA GLY A 705 16.09 -0.50 14.86
C GLY A 705 16.29 -1.81 14.07
N SER A 706 17.07 -2.76 14.60
CA SER A 706 17.28 -4.09 14.01
C SER A 706 15.97 -4.87 13.85
N LEU A 707 15.05 -4.74 14.80
CA LEU A 707 13.76 -5.42 14.80
C LEU A 707 12.88 -5.00 13.62
N PHE A 708 13.12 -3.82 13.04
CA PHE A 708 12.35 -3.32 11.91
C PHE A 708 12.57 -4.14 10.63
N ARG A 709 13.59 -5.02 10.58
CA ARG A 709 13.77 -6.01 9.50
C ARG A 709 12.63 -7.01 9.41
N TYR A 710 11.93 -7.28 10.52
CA TYR A 710 10.74 -8.13 10.55
C TYR A 710 9.46 -7.38 10.17
N HIS A 711 9.55 -6.06 9.95
CA HIS A 711 8.40 -5.26 9.56
C HIS A 711 7.90 -5.67 8.16
N GLN A 712 6.58 -5.65 7.99
CA GLN A 712 5.98 -6.06 6.73
C GLN A 712 6.11 -5.00 5.64
N CYS A 713 6.22 -3.71 5.98
CA CYS A 713 6.27 -2.65 4.96
C CYS A 713 7.32 -1.54 5.24
N PRO A 714 8.61 -1.88 5.38
CA PRO A 714 9.61 -0.92 5.80
C PRO A 714 9.89 0.18 4.76
N LEU A 715 9.88 -0.13 3.45
CA LEU A 715 10.14 0.88 2.41
C LEU A 715 9.05 1.96 2.44
N SER A 716 7.79 1.55 2.48
CA SER A 716 6.66 2.51 2.48
C SER A 716 6.60 3.29 3.78
N PHE A 717 6.94 2.68 4.92
CA PHE A 717 6.98 3.40 6.20
C PHE A 717 8.03 4.52 6.14
N VAL A 718 9.28 4.18 5.78
CA VAL A 718 10.38 5.15 5.75
C VAL A 718 10.12 6.25 4.70
N ALA A 719 9.69 5.89 3.49
CA ALA A 719 9.34 6.88 2.46
C ALA A 719 8.24 7.85 2.93
N ASN A 720 7.16 7.33 3.54
CA ASN A 720 6.08 8.17 4.06
C ASN A 720 6.53 9.02 5.25
N LEU A 721 7.42 8.53 6.11
CA LEU A 721 7.97 9.30 7.22
C LEU A 721 8.76 10.50 6.68
N PHE A 722 9.63 10.29 5.69
CA PHE A 722 10.38 11.36 5.04
C PHE A 722 9.49 12.40 4.37
N LEU A 723 8.44 11.97 3.67
CA LEU A 723 7.46 12.87 3.07
C LEU A 723 6.69 13.67 4.13
N TYR A 724 6.15 12.99 5.14
CA TYR A 724 5.25 13.58 6.14
C TYR A 724 5.98 14.58 7.04
N TYR A 725 7.22 14.29 7.41
CA TYR A 725 8.04 15.11 8.32
C TYR A 725 9.16 15.88 7.62
N HIS A 726 9.09 16.08 6.30
CA HIS A 726 10.13 16.79 5.54
C HIS A 726 10.56 18.13 6.16
N GLN A 727 9.60 18.90 6.69
CA GLN A 727 9.83 20.21 7.29
C GLN A 727 10.31 20.14 8.76
N SER A 728 10.44 18.95 9.35
CA SER A 728 10.87 18.79 10.74
C SER A 728 12.38 19.03 10.89
N SER A 729 12.76 19.90 11.83
CA SER A 729 14.16 20.11 12.20
C SER A 729 14.81 18.85 12.79
N VAL A 730 14.03 18.00 13.46
CA VAL A 730 14.52 16.74 14.03
C VAL A 730 14.91 15.75 12.93
N LEU A 731 14.12 15.66 11.85
CA LEU A 731 14.44 14.81 10.70
C LEU A 731 15.59 15.40 9.84
N ALA A 732 15.80 16.72 9.91
CA ALA A 732 16.93 17.38 9.28
C ALA A 732 18.27 17.02 9.93
N ASP A 733 18.28 16.62 11.21
CA ASP A 733 19.48 16.13 11.89
C ASP A 733 20.02 14.86 11.18
N PRO A 734 21.26 14.90 10.66
CA PRO A 734 21.87 13.74 9.99
C PRO A 734 21.91 12.49 10.87
N SER A 735 22.07 12.64 12.18
CA SER A 735 22.16 11.51 13.11
C SER A 735 20.85 10.73 13.18
N VAL A 736 19.71 11.42 13.23
CA VAL A 736 18.36 10.82 13.18
C VAL A 736 18.08 10.25 11.81
N ARG A 737 18.37 11.04 10.76
CA ARG A 737 18.10 10.68 9.37
C ARG A 737 18.76 9.37 8.97
N LYS A 738 20.06 9.22 9.25
CA LYS A 738 20.83 8.01 8.91
C LYS A 738 20.26 6.78 9.63
N ARG A 739 19.85 6.92 10.89
CA ARG A 739 19.25 5.83 11.67
C ARG A 739 17.88 5.40 11.13
N ILE A 740 17.05 6.36 10.71
CA ILE A 740 15.78 6.06 10.04
C ILE A 740 16.03 5.34 8.71
N LEU A 741 17.06 5.72 7.95
CA LEU A 741 17.42 5.01 6.71
C LEU A 741 17.90 3.57 6.96
N ARG A 742 18.61 3.32 8.08
CA ARG A 742 19.04 1.96 8.47
C ARG A 742 17.88 1.00 8.78
N LEU A 743 16.67 1.51 8.95
CA LEU A 743 15.47 0.67 9.09
C LEU A 743 15.13 -0.08 7.80
N ILE A 744 15.65 0.38 6.65
CA ILE A 744 15.49 -0.28 5.36
C ILE A 744 16.54 -1.38 5.23
N ASP A 745 16.07 -2.57 4.84
CA ASP A 745 16.96 -3.64 4.39
C ASP A 745 17.40 -3.39 2.94
N PHE A 746 18.59 -2.80 2.75
CA PHE A 746 19.13 -2.47 1.43
C PHE A 746 19.33 -3.70 0.52
N ASP A 747 19.36 -4.92 1.07
CA ASP A 747 19.45 -6.15 0.28
C ASP A 747 18.10 -6.55 -0.36
N GLN A 748 16.98 -5.99 0.13
CA GLN A 748 15.64 -6.26 -0.39
C GLN A 748 15.17 -5.26 -1.45
N TYR A 749 15.88 -4.14 -1.64
CA TYR A 749 15.44 -3.05 -2.52
C TYR A 749 16.53 -2.57 -3.48
N THR A 750 16.13 -2.00 -4.60
CA THR A 750 17.07 -1.46 -5.62
C THR A 750 17.42 0.01 -5.36
N ILE A 751 17.93 0.30 -4.17
CA ILE A 751 18.37 1.64 -3.75
C ILE A 751 19.81 1.90 -4.24
N ALA A 752 20.14 3.16 -4.54
CA ALA A 752 21.47 3.59 -4.95
C ALA A 752 22.52 3.33 -3.87
N SER A 753 23.72 2.94 -4.29
CA SER A 753 24.85 2.64 -3.41
C SER A 753 25.24 3.82 -2.51
N GLU A 754 25.14 5.04 -3.03
CA GLU A 754 25.45 6.29 -2.36
C GLU A 754 24.53 6.50 -1.16
N ALA A 755 23.23 6.20 -1.32
CA ALA A 755 22.26 6.27 -0.22
C ALA A 755 22.52 5.20 0.84
N ALA A 756 22.87 3.97 0.43
CA ALA A 756 23.23 2.90 1.37
C ALA A 756 24.51 3.24 2.15
N ASN A 757 25.54 3.74 1.48
CA ASN A 757 26.79 4.16 2.08
C ASN A 757 26.58 5.33 3.06
N TYR A 758 25.79 6.34 2.68
CA TYR A 758 25.44 7.45 3.55
C TYR A 758 24.71 7.00 4.83
N ALA A 759 23.82 6.03 4.71
CA ALA A 759 23.12 5.47 5.87
C ALA A 759 24.08 4.68 6.78
N GLN A 760 24.99 3.89 6.23
CA GLN A 760 25.89 3.01 7.00
C GLN A 760 27.10 3.74 7.61
N ASN A 761 27.63 4.76 6.93
CA ASN A 761 28.81 5.49 7.38
C ASN A 761 28.41 6.79 8.10
N ASP A 762 28.58 6.82 9.43
CA ASP A 762 28.27 8.01 10.24
C ASP A 762 29.09 9.25 9.84
N GLN A 763 30.29 9.08 9.27
CA GLN A 763 31.18 10.17 8.84
C GLN A 763 30.87 10.73 7.44
N ASP A 764 30.01 10.07 6.67
CA ASP A 764 29.63 10.53 5.33
C ASP A 764 28.81 11.82 5.41
N ASP A 765 29.24 12.89 4.73
CA ASP A 765 28.58 14.19 4.74
C ASP A 765 27.52 14.35 3.64
N GLY A 766 27.27 13.31 2.84
CA GLY A 766 26.34 13.35 1.72
C GLY A 766 26.87 14.08 0.49
N SER A 767 28.17 14.37 0.41
CA SER A 767 28.80 15.05 -0.74
C SER A 767 28.64 14.29 -2.06
N ALA A 768 28.36 12.98 -2.01
CA ALA A 768 28.04 12.15 -3.17
C ALA A 768 26.66 12.44 -3.81
N PHE A 769 25.79 13.22 -3.16
CA PHE A 769 24.47 13.60 -3.69
C PHE A 769 24.55 14.81 -4.64
N ASP A 770 25.23 14.61 -5.77
CA ASP A 770 25.41 15.59 -6.83
C ASP A 770 24.31 15.50 -7.93
N ALA A 771 24.41 16.35 -8.96
CA ALA A 771 23.50 16.32 -10.11
C ALA A 771 23.42 14.91 -10.75
N GLY A 772 24.58 14.24 -10.88
CA GLY A 772 24.66 12.89 -11.46
C GLY A 772 23.90 11.84 -10.64
N TYR A 773 23.88 11.94 -9.31
CA TYR A 773 23.07 11.08 -8.46
C TYR A 773 21.57 11.23 -8.77
N PHE A 774 21.07 12.47 -8.82
CA PHE A 774 19.66 12.73 -9.11
C PHE A 774 19.27 12.32 -10.54
N GLU A 775 20.13 12.54 -11.52
CA GLU A 775 19.93 12.03 -12.88
C GLU A 775 19.80 10.51 -12.91
N ARG A 776 20.70 9.78 -12.22
CA ARG A 776 20.62 8.31 -12.11
C ARG A 776 19.32 7.86 -11.47
N ALA A 777 18.83 8.57 -10.44
CA ALA A 777 17.55 8.26 -9.80
C ALA A 777 16.38 8.42 -10.79
N ILE A 778 16.35 9.50 -11.58
CA ILE A 778 15.31 9.72 -12.61
C ILE A 778 15.41 8.69 -13.74
N TYR A 779 16.60 8.40 -14.26
CA TYR A 779 16.75 7.38 -15.30
C TYR A 779 16.35 6.00 -14.80
N LYS A 780 16.63 5.68 -13.53
CA LYS A 780 16.16 4.45 -12.89
C LYS A 780 14.64 4.40 -12.85
N LEU A 781 13.97 5.49 -12.47
CA LEU A 781 12.51 5.61 -12.48
C LEU A 781 11.96 5.46 -13.91
N ALA A 782 12.49 6.19 -14.88
CA ALA A 782 12.07 6.10 -16.28
C ALA A 782 12.20 4.67 -16.83
N LYS A 783 13.29 3.96 -16.49
CA LYS A 783 13.48 2.55 -16.86
C LYS A 783 12.42 1.64 -16.22
N SER A 784 12.01 1.89 -14.99
CA SER A 784 10.95 1.15 -14.29
C SER A 784 9.54 1.46 -14.83
N LEU A 785 9.35 2.61 -15.48
CA LEU A 785 8.08 2.99 -16.11
C LEU A 785 7.96 2.49 -17.55
N ASN A 786 9.08 2.29 -18.26
CA ASN A 786 9.09 1.85 -19.65
C ASN A 786 8.59 0.40 -19.78
N PRO A 787 7.48 0.12 -20.48
CA PRO A 787 6.99 -1.25 -20.68
C PRO A 787 8.04 -2.20 -21.28
N GLU A 788 8.94 -1.72 -22.15
CA GLU A 788 9.96 -2.53 -22.82
C GLU A 788 11.13 -2.91 -21.88
N THR A 789 11.43 -2.08 -20.87
CA THR A 789 12.58 -2.28 -19.97
C THR A 789 12.21 -2.48 -18.50
N CYS A 790 10.92 -2.39 -18.19
CA CYS A 790 10.32 -2.72 -16.89
C CYS A 790 10.36 -4.23 -16.60
N ALA A 791 10.89 -5.02 -17.55
CA ALA A 791 11.28 -6.40 -17.36
C ALA A 791 12.05 -6.58 -16.03
N PRO A 792 11.76 -7.66 -15.29
CA PRO A 792 12.26 -7.83 -13.92
C PRO A 792 13.78 -7.87 -13.89
N ARG A 793 14.37 -7.08 -12.98
CA ARG A 793 15.81 -7.14 -12.72
C ARG A 793 16.09 -8.40 -11.89
N SER A 794 16.61 -9.44 -12.54
CA SER A 794 17.10 -10.67 -11.92
C SER A 794 18.38 -10.38 -11.13
N LYS A 795 18.23 -9.83 -9.92
CA LYS A 795 19.32 -9.87 -8.94
C LYS A 795 19.04 -11.01 -7.96
N PRO A 796 19.91 -12.01 -7.84
CA PRO A 796 19.68 -13.21 -7.02
C PRO A 796 19.53 -12.89 -5.52
N ASN A 797 19.98 -11.72 -5.08
CA ASN A 797 19.81 -11.26 -3.70
C ASN A 797 18.42 -10.69 -3.40
N LEU A 798 17.65 -10.25 -4.40
CA LEU A 798 16.32 -9.68 -4.17
C LEU A 798 15.28 -10.79 -3.90
N PRO A 799 14.29 -10.53 -3.03
CA PRO A 799 13.13 -11.40 -2.88
C PRO A 799 12.40 -11.67 -4.20
N GLU A 800 11.72 -12.82 -4.26
CA GLU A 800 10.77 -13.12 -5.32
C GLU A 800 9.69 -12.04 -5.38
N ARG A 801 9.33 -11.64 -6.60
CA ARG A 801 8.47 -10.47 -6.85
C ARG A 801 7.16 -10.49 -6.08
N HIS A 802 6.52 -11.64 -5.95
CA HIS A 802 5.25 -11.77 -5.25
C HIS A 802 5.39 -11.63 -3.73
N PHE A 803 6.56 -11.90 -3.14
CA PHE A 803 6.82 -11.70 -1.70
C PHE A 803 7.39 -10.31 -1.36
N ARG A 804 7.72 -9.49 -2.37
CA ARG A 804 8.13 -8.10 -2.17
C ARG A 804 6.98 -7.29 -1.59
N GLU A 805 7.33 -6.26 -0.83
CA GLU A 805 6.38 -5.28 -0.31
C GLU A 805 5.54 -4.63 -1.42
N ILE A 806 6.15 -4.35 -2.58
CA ILE A 806 5.49 -3.77 -3.74
C ILE A 806 5.78 -4.67 -4.95
N GLY A 807 4.76 -5.43 -5.37
CA GLY A 807 4.90 -6.36 -6.50
C GLY A 807 4.93 -5.69 -7.88
N SER A 808 4.62 -4.39 -8.01
CA SER A 808 4.69 -3.67 -9.28
C SER A 808 6.04 -2.93 -9.40
N PRO A 809 6.91 -3.24 -10.38
CA PRO A 809 8.20 -2.56 -10.53
C PRO A 809 8.07 -1.06 -10.79
N ALA A 810 6.99 -0.63 -11.45
CA ALA A 810 6.69 0.78 -11.65
C ALA A 810 6.39 1.47 -10.31
N VAL A 811 5.51 0.88 -9.49
CA VAL A 811 5.15 1.44 -8.18
C VAL A 811 6.33 1.40 -7.21
N GLU A 812 7.09 0.30 -7.20
CA GLU A 812 8.32 0.16 -6.41
C GLU A 812 9.35 1.22 -6.85
N GLY A 813 9.54 1.40 -8.15
CA GLY A 813 10.41 2.42 -8.72
C GLY A 813 10.02 3.83 -8.32
N ILE A 814 8.72 4.15 -8.30
CA ILE A 814 8.21 5.44 -7.83
C ILE A 814 8.56 5.65 -6.35
N VAL A 815 8.25 4.68 -5.48
CA VAL A 815 8.51 4.81 -4.03
C VAL A 815 10.01 4.92 -3.74
N ILE A 816 10.85 4.14 -4.42
CA ILE A 816 12.30 4.23 -4.30
C ILE A 816 12.81 5.60 -4.78
N ALA A 817 12.34 6.09 -5.93
CA ALA A 817 12.74 7.40 -6.42
C ALA A 817 12.33 8.52 -5.45
N THR A 818 11.11 8.46 -4.92
CA THR A 818 10.64 9.38 -3.89
C THR A 818 11.53 9.37 -2.66
N LEU A 819 11.89 8.18 -2.16
CA LEU A 819 12.82 8.05 -1.04
C LEU A 819 14.21 8.62 -1.37
N GLU A 820 14.75 8.32 -2.55
CA GLU A 820 16.08 8.76 -2.98
C GLU A 820 16.22 10.26 -3.16
N ILE A 821 15.12 10.96 -3.49
CA ILE A 821 15.07 12.42 -3.44
C ILE A 821 15.04 12.92 -2.00
N MET A 822 14.15 12.35 -1.19
CA MET A 822 13.83 12.89 0.14
C MET A 822 14.85 12.56 1.23
N LEU A 823 15.69 11.53 1.03
CA LEU A 823 16.70 11.11 2.01
C LEU A 823 17.93 12.03 2.06
N THR A 824 18.14 12.87 1.04
CA THR A 824 19.38 13.64 0.87
C THR A 824 19.39 14.88 1.77
N ASN A 825 20.58 15.32 2.18
CA ASN A 825 20.79 16.62 2.85
C ASN A 825 20.90 17.79 1.87
N THR A 826 20.80 17.51 0.56
CA THR A 826 20.80 18.50 -0.49
C THR A 826 19.58 19.42 -0.35
N PRO A 827 19.76 20.75 -0.37
CA PRO A 827 18.66 21.70 -0.34
C PRO A 827 17.67 21.45 -1.50
N SER A 828 16.37 21.42 -1.20
CA SER A 828 15.33 21.10 -2.18
C SER A 828 15.33 22.02 -3.41
N ASN A 829 15.67 23.30 -3.27
CA ASN A 829 15.82 24.23 -4.39
C ASN A 829 16.94 23.82 -5.36
N LEU A 830 18.03 23.26 -4.85
CA LEU A 830 19.13 22.75 -5.65
C LEU A 830 18.75 21.45 -6.35
N ILE A 831 17.99 20.57 -5.68
CA ILE A 831 17.42 19.36 -6.30
C ILE A 831 16.51 19.76 -7.47
N VAL A 832 15.58 20.70 -7.24
CA VAL A 832 14.70 21.23 -8.30
C VAL A 832 15.51 21.79 -9.46
N LYS A 833 16.57 22.55 -9.17
CA LYS A 833 17.48 23.06 -10.21
C LYS A 833 18.06 21.90 -11.04
N TYR A 834 18.63 20.87 -10.43
CA TYR A 834 19.19 19.72 -11.16
C TYR A 834 18.15 18.99 -12.02
N LEU A 835 16.93 18.80 -11.50
CA LEU A 835 15.85 18.16 -12.26
C LEU A 835 15.40 19.02 -13.45
N LEU A 836 15.33 20.34 -13.27
CA LEU A 836 15.00 21.27 -14.36
C LEU A 836 16.13 21.39 -15.38
N ASP A 837 17.39 21.36 -14.95
CA ASP A 837 18.54 21.40 -15.86
C ASP A 837 18.56 20.16 -16.76
N LEU A 838 18.24 18.98 -16.20
CA LEU A 838 18.01 17.75 -16.96
C LEU A 838 16.81 17.88 -17.92
N ALA A 839 15.65 18.33 -17.43
CA ALA A 839 14.43 18.42 -18.26
C ALA A 839 14.52 19.46 -19.38
N LEU A 840 15.25 20.55 -19.16
CA LEU A 840 15.34 21.72 -20.06
C LEU A 840 16.64 21.76 -20.88
N LEU A 841 17.45 20.71 -20.83
CA LEU A 841 18.67 20.56 -21.63
C LEU A 841 19.71 21.66 -21.34
N ARG A 842 19.88 21.99 -20.06
CA ARG A 842 20.84 23.02 -19.61
C ARG A 842 22.19 22.37 -19.27
N GLU A 843 23.21 23.22 -19.14
CA GLU A 843 24.57 22.82 -18.78
C GLU A 843 25.14 21.72 -19.71
N SER A 844 25.49 20.55 -19.18
CA SER A 844 26.16 19.47 -19.91
C SER A 844 25.25 18.66 -20.86
N HIS A 845 23.93 18.91 -20.83
CA HIS A 845 22.94 18.13 -21.55
C HIS A 845 22.59 18.76 -22.91
N HIS A 846 23.52 18.73 -23.87
CA HIS A 846 23.26 19.20 -25.24
C HIS A 846 22.57 18.15 -26.14
N VAL A 847 22.39 16.93 -25.64
CA VAL A 847 21.73 15.81 -26.35
C VAL A 847 20.30 15.70 -25.83
N GLY A 848 19.31 15.60 -26.74
CA GLY A 848 17.90 15.56 -26.38
C GLY A 848 17.56 14.48 -25.35
N VAL A 849 16.66 14.81 -24.42
CA VAL A 849 16.20 13.91 -23.33
C VAL A 849 14.91 13.22 -23.75
N SER A 850 14.76 11.95 -23.35
CA SER A 850 13.58 11.18 -23.75
C SER A 850 12.33 11.71 -23.07
N ALA A 851 11.22 11.76 -23.80
CA ALA A 851 9.94 12.19 -23.24
C ALA A 851 9.54 11.39 -21.99
N LEU A 852 9.94 10.12 -21.91
CA LEU A 852 9.71 9.28 -20.74
C LEU A 852 10.50 9.74 -19.51
N THR A 853 11.71 10.26 -19.68
CA THR A 853 12.50 10.83 -18.57
C THR A 853 11.82 12.09 -18.03
N ILE A 854 11.32 12.96 -18.93
CA ILE A 854 10.55 14.14 -18.56
C ILE A 854 9.25 13.74 -17.84
N HIS A 855 8.56 12.71 -18.33
CA HIS A 855 7.38 12.15 -17.66
C HIS A 855 7.70 11.55 -16.30
N ALA A 856 8.86 10.92 -16.12
CA ALA A 856 9.30 10.40 -14.82
C ALA A 856 9.47 11.53 -13.79
N ILE A 857 10.05 12.67 -14.21
CA ILE A 857 10.12 13.87 -13.36
C ILE A 857 8.71 14.38 -13.07
N GLY A 858 7.86 14.51 -14.10
CA GLY A 858 6.49 14.98 -13.96
C GLY A 858 5.58 14.06 -13.13
N LEU A 859 5.91 12.77 -13.01
CA LEU A 859 5.25 11.82 -12.11
C LEU A 859 5.76 11.93 -10.67
N LEU A 860 7.07 12.11 -10.50
CA LEU A 860 7.73 12.17 -9.21
C LEU A 860 7.40 13.45 -8.44
N ILE A 861 7.52 14.61 -9.09
CA ILE A 861 7.37 15.93 -8.46
C ILE A 861 6.03 16.10 -7.72
N PRO A 862 4.87 15.69 -8.28
CA PRO A 862 3.58 15.74 -7.58
C PRO A 862 3.50 14.92 -6.29
N LEU A 863 4.37 13.92 -6.12
CA LEU A 863 4.42 13.07 -4.92
C LEU A 863 5.28 13.69 -3.81
N LEU A 864 6.04 14.74 -4.12
CA LEU A 864 6.91 15.45 -3.19
C LEU A 864 6.18 16.65 -2.54
N PRO A 865 6.67 17.20 -1.42
CA PRO A 865 6.05 18.35 -0.77
C PRO A 865 5.86 19.54 -1.72
N PRO A 866 4.60 19.95 -2.00
CA PRO A 866 4.29 20.89 -3.08
C PRO A 866 4.94 22.27 -2.88
N GLN A 867 4.97 22.75 -1.63
CA GLN A 867 5.53 24.05 -1.24
C GLN A 867 7.00 24.22 -1.63
N VAL A 868 7.78 23.13 -1.67
CA VAL A 868 9.23 23.21 -1.88
C VAL A 868 9.65 22.69 -3.26
N PHE A 869 8.85 21.82 -3.88
CA PHE A 869 9.19 21.21 -5.16
C PHE A 869 8.36 21.74 -6.34
N ILE A 870 7.07 22.03 -6.14
CA ILE A 870 6.18 22.47 -7.23
C ILE A 870 6.28 23.99 -7.43
N HIS A 871 6.23 24.76 -6.33
CA HIS A 871 6.27 26.21 -6.38
C HIS A 871 7.48 26.74 -7.18
N PRO A 872 8.74 26.30 -6.92
CA PRO A 872 9.89 26.79 -7.69
C PRO A 872 9.85 26.39 -9.19
N ILE A 873 9.23 25.25 -9.53
CA ILE A 873 9.05 24.84 -10.93
C ILE A 873 8.07 25.79 -11.63
N PHE A 874 6.98 26.18 -10.98
CA PHE A 874 6.03 27.12 -11.58
C PHE A 874 6.58 28.55 -11.61
N GLU A 875 7.44 28.94 -10.67
CA GLU A 875 8.22 30.18 -10.77
C GLU A 875 9.11 30.18 -12.01
N GLU A 876 9.85 29.10 -12.23
CA GLU A 876 10.70 28.96 -13.42
C GLU A 876 9.89 28.93 -14.71
N LEU A 877 8.71 28.31 -14.72
CA LEU A 877 7.77 28.36 -15.85
C LEU A 877 7.39 29.80 -16.20
N ASN A 878 7.02 30.60 -15.19
CA ASN A 878 6.70 32.00 -15.40
C ASN A 878 7.92 32.76 -15.92
N GLN A 879 9.11 32.55 -15.35
CA GLN A 879 10.34 33.17 -15.83
C GLN A 879 10.64 32.79 -17.29
N LEU A 880 10.45 31.52 -17.67
CA LEU A 880 10.62 31.05 -19.04
C LEU A 880 9.66 31.76 -19.99
N ILE A 881 8.36 31.89 -19.63
CA ILE A 881 7.37 32.59 -20.45
C ILE A 881 7.76 34.07 -20.63
N MET A 882 8.28 34.71 -19.58
CA MET A 882 8.63 36.13 -19.58
C MET A 882 9.95 36.45 -20.30
N THR A 883 10.92 35.53 -20.32
CA THR A 883 12.30 35.82 -20.74
C THR A 883 12.77 35.06 -21.98
N ASN A 884 12.09 33.98 -22.36
CA ASN A 884 12.52 33.17 -23.50
C ASN A 884 12.38 33.94 -24.82
N VAL A 885 13.49 34.03 -25.57
CA VAL A 885 13.58 34.79 -26.82
C VAL A 885 12.56 34.33 -27.87
N TYR A 886 12.22 33.04 -27.91
CA TYR A 886 11.27 32.51 -28.89
C TYR A 886 9.81 32.79 -28.51
N LEU A 887 9.51 32.85 -27.21
CA LEU A 887 8.17 33.19 -26.72
C LEU A 887 7.93 34.70 -26.77
N ALA A 888 8.95 35.52 -26.50
CA ALA A 888 8.86 36.98 -26.54
C ALA A 888 8.84 37.57 -27.96
N ASP A 889 8.79 36.74 -29.00
CA ASP A 889 8.69 37.17 -30.39
C ASP A 889 7.25 37.14 -30.88
N ILE A 890 6.91 38.01 -31.85
CA ILE A 890 5.58 38.08 -32.45
C ILE A 890 5.50 37.06 -33.60
N SER A 891 4.40 36.31 -33.66
CA SER A 891 4.18 35.31 -34.73
C SER A 891 3.93 35.95 -36.10
N GLU A 892 3.87 35.13 -37.14
CA GLU A 892 3.77 35.65 -38.51
C GLU A 892 2.47 36.47 -38.72
N PRO A 893 2.56 37.65 -39.38
CA PRO A 893 1.38 38.42 -39.70
C PRO A 893 0.49 37.65 -40.68
N CYS A 894 -0.75 37.40 -40.27
CA CYS A 894 -1.81 36.80 -41.07
C CYS A 894 -2.83 37.88 -41.46
N ARG A 895 -3.30 37.86 -42.70
CA ARG A 895 -4.40 38.75 -43.10
C ARG A 895 -5.71 38.20 -42.57
N LEU A 896 -6.55 39.09 -42.05
CA LEU A 896 -7.95 38.78 -41.77
C LEU A 896 -8.61 38.27 -43.05
N ILE A 897 -8.99 36.99 -43.07
CA ILE A 897 -10.09 36.57 -43.93
C ILE A 897 -11.29 37.34 -43.38
N ARG A 898 -11.69 38.41 -44.07
CA ARG A 898 -12.87 39.20 -43.72
C ARG A 898 -14.09 38.29 -43.78
N CYS A 899 -14.44 37.65 -42.68
CA CYS A 899 -15.82 37.29 -42.38
C CYS A 899 -16.55 38.60 -42.02
N GLY A 900 -16.66 39.48 -43.01
CA GLY A 900 -17.42 40.71 -42.88
C GLY A 900 -18.83 40.38 -42.46
N ILE A 901 -19.38 41.16 -41.53
CA ILE A 901 -20.81 41.17 -41.25
C ILE A 901 -21.51 41.34 -42.60
N PRO A 902 -22.49 40.48 -42.97
CA PRO A 902 -23.16 40.59 -44.25
C PRO A 902 -23.85 41.96 -44.31
N LYS A 903 -23.36 42.86 -45.16
CA LYS A 903 -24.08 44.10 -45.44
C LYS A 903 -25.19 43.75 -46.41
N SER A 904 -26.44 43.81 -45.94
CA SER A 904 -27.61 43.77 -46.81
C SER A 904 -27.64 45.07 -47.60
N VAL A 905 -27.48 44.97 -48.92
CA VAL A 905 -27.84 46.02 -49.86
C VAL A 905 -28.84 45.39 -50.83
N ASN A 906 -30.07 45.90 -50.84
CA ASN A 906 -31.18 45.40 -51.66
C ASN A 906 -31.49 43.90 -51.50
N GLY A 907 -31.44 43.37 -50.27
CA GLY A 907 -31.93 42.01 -49.96
C GLY A 907 -31.08 40.86 -50.51
N LYS A 908 -29.87 41.12 -51.04
CA LYS A 908 -28.89 40.09 -51.42
C LYS A 908 -27.61 40.25 -50.61
N TYR A 909 -27.20 39.18 -49.95
CA TYR A 909 -25.92 39.08 -49.27
C TYR A 909 -24.80 38.96 -50.30
N THR A 910 -23.82 39.88 -50.27
CA THR A 910 -22.62 39.81 -51.13
C THR A 910 -21.37 39.72 -50.27
N PHE A 911 -20.54 38.70 -50.54
CA PHE A 911 -19.21 38.53 -49.96
C PHE A 911 -18.19 39.31 -50.80
N SER A 912 -17.48 40.26 -50.21
CA SER A 912 -16.29 40.86 -50.86
C SER A 912 -15.03 40.23 -50.28
N GLN A 913 -14.36 39.40 -51.10
CA GLN A 913 -12.99 38.95 -50.84
C GLN A 913 -12.04 39.92 -51.56
N SER A 914 -11.26 40.69 -50.81
CA SER A 914 -10.17 41.50 -51.37
C SER A 914 -8.84 40.76 -51.22
N LEU A 915 -8.23 40.35 -52.34
CA LEU A 915 -6.85 39.84 -52.41
C LEU A 915 -5.82 40.98 -52.25
N PRO A 916 -4.58 40.72 -51.79
CA PRO A 916 -3.53 41.73 -51.68
C PRO A 916 -2.97 42.20 -53.02
N ASP A 917 -2.77 43.51 -53.15
CA ASP A 917 -1.80 44.10 -54.08
C ASP A 917 -0.37 43.76 -53.61
N LEU A 918 0.45 43.23 -54.52
CA LEU A 918 1.73 42.58 -54.26
C LEU A 918 2.97 43.50 -54.40
N THR A 919 2.81 44.83 -54.33
CA THR A 919 3.78 45.77 -54.92
C THR A 919 4.63 46.61 -53.96
N THR A 920 4.68 46.34 -52.65
CA THR A 920 5.54 47.13 -51.74
C THR A 920 6.88 46.47 -51.41
N THR A 921 7.95 47.24 -51.61
CA THR A 921 9.39 46.94 -51.51
C THR A 921 9.92 46.56 -50.12
N VAL A 922 9.05 46.34 -49.12
CA VAL A 922 9.41 45.98 -47.73
C VAL A 922 9.67 44.47 -47.55
N LEU A 923 9.47 43.67 -48.60
CA LEU A 923 9.45 42.20 -48.52
C LEU A 923 10.82 41.49 -48.48
N LYS A 924 11.91 42.09 -48.99
CA LYS A 924 13.20 41.35 -49.09
C LYS A 924 13.87 41.11 -47.74
N ASP A 925 13.83 42.08 -46.82
CA ASP A 925 14.36 41.90 -45.45
C ASP A 925 13.38 41.09 -44.56
N CYS A 926 12.08 41.13 -44.87
CA CYS A 926 11.02 40.37 -44.18
C CYS A 926 10.97 38.88 -44.54
N MET A 927 11.42 38.47 -45.74
CA MET A 927 11.34 37.07 -46.19
C MET A 927 12.34 36.16 -45.47
N SER A 928 13.56 36.63 -45.20
CA SER A 928 14.55 35.88 -44.41
C SER A 928 14.11 35.72 -42.95
N ALA A 929 13.57 36.79 -42.35
CA ALA A 929 13.04 36.77 -40.99
C ALA A 929 11.76 35.91 -40.88
N ARG A 930 10.87 35.95 -41.89
CA ARG A 930 9.69 35.06 -41.99
C ARG A 930 10.09 33.59 -42.11
N VAL A 931 11.01 33.24 -43.02
CA VAL A 931 11.44 31.84 -43.19
C VAL A 931 12.08 31.29 -41.91
N GLY A 932 12.85 32.10 -41.17
CA GLY A 932 13.39 31.72 -39.86
C GLY A 932 12.29 31.50 -38.80
N LYS A 933 11.28 32.36 -38.74
CA LYS A 933 10.14 32.26 -37.81
C LYS A 933 9.21 31.09 -38.13
N ALA A 934 8.88 30.86 -39.41
CA ALA A 934 8.10 29.73 -39.88
C ALA A 934 8.77 28.37 -39.60
N MET A 935 10.11 28.33 -39.60
CA MET A 935 10.88 27.12 -39.27
C MET A 935 10.92 26.84 -37.77
N LEU A 936 10.83 27.85 -36.88
CA LEU A 936 11.01 27.71 -35.43
C LEU A 936 9.68 27.52 -34.67
N PHE A 937 8.63 28.20 -35.11
CA PHE A 937 7.32 28.21 -34.44
C PHE A 937 6.70 26.80 -34.26
N PRO A 938 6.76 25.86 -35.22
CA PRO A 938 6.22 24.51 -35.03
C PRO A 938 6.95 23.70 -33.96
N TYR A 939 8.27 23.90 -33.78
CA TYR A 939 9.07 23.10 -32.85
C TYR A 939 8.80 23.45 -31.37
N ILE A 940 8.24 24.63 -31.08
CA ILE A 940 7.81 25.05 -29.73
C ILE A 940 6.61 24.22 -29.25
N PHE A 941 5.75 23.80 -30.18
CA PHE A 941 4.45 23.17 -29.90
C PHE A 941 4.36 21.74 -30.45
N ASN A 942 5.50 21.03 -30.55
CA ASN A 942 5.49 19.63 -30.96
C ASN A 942 4.63 18.78 -30.01
N ASP A 943 3.93 17.81 -30.58
CA ASP A 943 3.11 16.90 -29.80
C ASP A 943 3.95 15.82 -29.10
N TYR A 944 3.31 15.11 -28.17
CA TYR A 944 3.96 14.03 -27.43
C TYR A 944 4.49 12.93 -28.36
N THR A 945 3.76 12.57 -29.42
CA THR A 945 4.17 11.51 -30.35
C THR A 945 5.49 11.85 -31.04
N PHE A 946 5.65 13.11 -31.45
CA PHE A 946 6.88 13.62 -32.01
C PHE A 946 8.00 13.63 -30.97
N ASN A 947 7.75 14.16 -29.77
CA ASN A 947 8.74 14.25 -28.69
C ASN A 947 9.21 12.85 -28.21
N TYR A 948 8.32 11.85 -28.23
CA TYR A 948 8.65 10.47 -27.86
C TYR A 948 9.63 9.83 -28.86
N ARG A 949 9.44 10.07 -30.16
CA ARG A 949 10.28 9.47 -31.22
C ARG A 949 11.56 10.25 -31.50
N ASN A 950 11.53 11.57 -31.36
CA ASN A 950 12.61 12.45 -31.80
C ASN A 950 13.33 13.15 -30.64
N TYR A 951 13.00 12.81 -29.38
CA TYR A 951 13.45 13.49 -28.17
C TYR A 951 12.99 14.96 -28.11
N SER A 952 12.95 15.56 -26.92
CA SER A 952 12.72 17.01 -26.83
C SER A 952 14.04 17.74 -27.16
N THR A 953 13.95 18.87 -27.88
CA THR A 953 15.13 19.60 -28.39
C THR A 953 15.16 21.07 -28.02
N ASN A 954 14.08 21.61 -27.43
CA ASN A 954 14.04 23.01 -26.97
C ASN A 954 13.35 23.14 -25.61
N ALA A 955 13.73 24.17 -24.86
CA ALA A 955 13.26 24.38 -23.49
C ALA A 955 11.74 24.64 -23.40
N PRO A 956 11.10 25.51 -24.22
CA PRO A 956 9.65 25.72 -24.14
C PRO A 956 8.81 24.46 -24.34
N ASN A 957 9.12 23.63 -25.33
CA ASN A 957 8.42 22.37 -25.59
C ASN A 957 8.69 21.32 -24.49
N SER A 958 9.93 21.26 -23.99
CA SER A 958 10.29 20.35 -22.89
C SER A 958 9.54 20.72 -21.60
N PHE A 959 9.45 22.02 -21.29
CA PHE A 959 8.70 22.50 -20.13
C PHE A 959 7.19 22.28 -20.31
N LEU A 960 6.64 22.48 -21.52
CA LEU A 960 5.24 22.18 -21.80
C LEU A 960 4.92 20.71 -21.53
N THR A 961 5.79 19.81 -22.00
CA THR A 961 5.70 18.37 -21.74
C THR A 961 5.77 18.07 -20.23
N LEU A 962 6.74 18.65 -19.52
CA LEU A 962 6.88 18.49 -18.07
C LEU A 962 5.65 18.97 -17.31
N PHE A 963 5.15 20.17 -17.63
CA PHE A 963 3.98 20.76 -17.00
C PHE A 963 2.75 19.88 -17.17
N HIS A 964 2.48 19.40 -18.40
CA HIS A 964 1.36 18.51 -18.64
C HIS A 964 1.50 17.18 -17.89
N SER A 965 2.70 16.63 -17.76
CA SER A 965 2.94 15.45 -16.91
C SER A 965 2.67 15.74 -15.43
N ILE A 966 3.20 16.84 -14.89
CA ILE A 966 2.96 17.27 -13.49
C ILE A 966 1.46 17.39 -13.23
N VAL A 967 0.77 18.15 -14.07
CA VAL A 967 -0.67 18.34 -13.93
C VAL A 967 -1.37 17.00 -14.02
N HIS A 968 -1.08 16.17 -15.03
CA HIS A 968 -1.71 14.86 -15.25
C HIS A 968 -1.64 13.94 -14.03
N TYR A 969 -0.51 13.87 -13.34
CA TYR A 969 -0.32 12.97 -12.18
C TYR A 969 -0.66 13.59 -10.82
N SER A 970 -0.85 14.90 -10.73
CA SER A 970 -1.19 15.59 -9.49
C SER A 970 -2.64 15.36 -9.02
N SER A 971 -2.91 15.57 -7.72
CA SER A 971 -4.28 15.72 -7.21
C SER A 971 -4.94 16.99 -7.78
N LEU A 972 -6.26 17.18 -7.55
CA LEU A 972 -6.95 18.39 -8.01
C LEU A 972 -6.46 19.66 -7.29
N ASP A 973 -5.83 19.52 -6.13
CA ASP A 973 -5.30 20.64 -5.33
C ASP A 973 -4.24 21.47 -6.08
N ILE A 974 -3.55 20.86 -7.06
CA ILE A 974 -2.54 21.53 -7.90
C ILE A 974 -3.09 22.73 -8.65
N PHE A 975 -4.40 22.71 -8.98
CA PHE A 975 -5.01 23.78 -9.75
C PHE A 975 -5.20 25.05 -8.92
N GLY A 976 -5.29 24.95 -7.60
CA GLY A 976 -5.24 26.12 -6.73
C GLY A 976 -3.87 26.82 -6.81
N ILE A 977 -2.79 26.04 -6.75
CA ILE A 977 -1.42 26.53 -6.92
C ILE A 977 -1.25 27.11 -8.33
N PHE A 978 -1.66 26.37 -9.36
CA PHE A 978 -1.55 26.84 -10.74
C PHE A 978 -2.30 28.16 -10.97
N LEU A 979 -3.46 28.37 -10.35
CA LEU A 979 -4.22 29.62 -10.43
C LEU A 979 -3.45 30.80 -9.83
N GLU A 980 -2.83 30.62 -8.65
CA GLU A 980 -1.98 31.63 -8.01
C GLU A 980 -0.81 32.05 -8.92
N TYR A 981 -0.16 31.07 -9.55
CA TYR A 981 0.92 31.33 -10.51
C TYR A 981 0.44 32.00 -11.79
N PHE A 982 -0.76 31.65 -12.24
CA PHE A 982 -1.39 32.24 -13.41
C PHE A 982 -1.72 33.72 -13.16
N GLN A 983 -2.24 34.04 -11.98
CA GLN A 983 -2.44 35.42 -11.52
C GLN A 983 -1.10 36.16 -11.43
N THR A 984 -0.07 35.56 -10.82
CA THR A 984 1.25 36.19 -10.70
C THR A 984 1.86 36.52 -12.07
N LEU A 985 1.72 35.61 -13.04
CA LEU A 985 2.17 35.82 -14.42
C LEU A 985 1.48 37.03 -15.07
N ARG A 986 0.16 37.17 -14.90
CA ARG A 986 -0.59 38.34 -15.38
C ARG A 986 -0.08 39.63 -14.73
N HIS A 987 0.00 39.66 -13.40
CA HIS A 987 0.42 40.85 -12.63
C HIS A 987 1.86 41.30 -12.94
N SER A 988 2.70 40.42 -13.51
CA SER A 988 4.06 40.78 -13.93
C SER A 988 4.12 41.90 -14.98
N GLY A 989 3.04 42.11 -15.75
CA GLY A 989 3.02 43.07 -16.84
C GLY A 989 3.81 42.64 -18.10
N LYS A 990 4.46 41.47 -18.09
CA LYS A 990 5.41 41.04 -19.15
C LYS A 990 4.82 40.14 -20.23
N LEU A 991 3.53 39.87 -20.20
CA LEU A 991 2.81 39.17 -21.27
C LEU A 991 2.44 40.17 -22.36
N ILE A 992 3.26 40.26 -23.40
CA ILE A 992 3.17 41.31 -24.43
C ILE A 992 3.02 40.75 -25.86
N THR A 993 3.22 39.44 -26.06
CA THR A 993 3.18 38.81 -27.38
C THR A 993 2.09 37.77 -27.53
N ASP A 994 1.67 37.54 -28.78
CA ASP A 994 0.71 36.52 -29.16
C ASP A 994 1.25 35.08 -29.01
N VAL A 995 2.56 34.87 -29.14
CA VAL A 995 3.19 33.56 -28.92
C VAL A 995 3.15 33.18 -27.43
N GLN A 996 3.40 34.13 -26.52
CA GLN A 996 3.19 33.93 -25.08
C GLN A 996 1.72 33.58 -24.77
N LEU A 997 0.77 34.29 -25.39
CA LEU A 997 -0.67 34.01 -25.22
C LEU A 997 -1.01 32.59 -25.70
N LEU A 998 -0.52 32.19 -26.87
CA LEU A 998 -0.75 30.85 -27.39
C LEU A 998 -0.11 29.79 -26.49
N TYR A 999 1.09 30.03 -25.97
CA TYR A 999 1.75 29.12 -25.03
C TYR A 999 0.91 28.91 -23.75
N VAL A 1000 0.32 29.98 -23.22
CA VAL A 1000 -0.65 29.90 -22.14
C VAL A 1000 -1.87 29.05 -22.52
N CYS A 1001 -2.42 29.22 -23.73
CA CYS A 1001 -3.51 28.37 -24.21
C CYS A 1001 -3.12 26.88 -24.29
N PHE A 1002 -1.89 26.57 -24.71
CA PHE A 1002 -1.37 25.20 -24.74
C PHE A 1002 -1.14 24.61 -23.34
N LEU A 1003 -0.75 25.41 -22.35
CA LEU A 1003 -0.68 24.97 -20.95
C LEU A 1003 -2.08 24.57 -20.43
N VAL A 1004 -3.05 25.47 -20.61
CA VAL A 1004 -4.40 25.33 -20.05
C VAL A 1004 -5.22 24.27 -20.78
N GLY A 1005 -5.13 24.20 -22.11
CA GLY A 1005 -6.03 23.39 -22.97
C GLY A 1005 -6.22 21.94 -22.51
N PRO A 1006 -5.15 21.13 -22.37
CA PRO A 1006 -5.27 19.75 -21.90
C PRO A 1006 -5.77 19.61 -20.45
N ALA A 1007 -5.55 20.62 -19.61
CA ALA A 1007 -5.95 20.63 -18.21
C ALA A 1007 -7.43 20.99 -17.99
N LEU A 1008 -8.08 21.62 -18.97
CA LEU A 1008 -9.46 22.12 -18.88
C LEU A 1008 -10.46 21.06 -18.39
N HIS A 1009 -10.39 19.83 -18.90
CA HIS A 1009 -11.32 18.76 -18.50
C HIS A 1009 -11.24 18.38 -17.01
N ARG A 1010 -10.12 18.72 -16.34
CA ARG A 1010 -9.93 18.51 -14.91
C ARG A 1010 -10.30 19.76 -14.11
N ILE A 1011 -10.00 20.93 -14.62
CA ILE A 1011 -10.41 22.22 -14.03
C ILE A 1011 -11.94 22.30 -13.96
N GLU A 1012 -12.65 21.79 -14.96
CA GLU A 1012 -14.12 21.70 -14.98
C GLU A 1012 -14.71 20.89 -13.81
N LYS A 1013 -13.92 20.02 -13.17
CA LYS A 1013 -14.37 19.25 -12.01
C LYS A 1013 -14.26 20.03 -10.68
N LEU A 1014 -13.73 21.25 -10.70
CA LEU A 1014 -13.58 22.10 -9.52
C LEU A 1014 -14.82 22.99 -9.38
N ASP A 1015 -15.54 22.88 -8.27
CA ASP A 1015 -16.82 23.59 -8.05
C ASP A 1015 -16.67 25.13 -7.99
N SER A 1016 -15.51 25.67 -7.61
CA SER A 1016 -15.28 27.12 -7.45
C SER A 1016 -14.22 27.73 -8.38
N SER A 1017 -13.17 26.99 -8.72
CA SER A 1017 -12.00 27.53 -9.47
C SER A 1017 -12.22 27.64 -10.98
N GLU A 1018 -13.24 26.99 -11.55
CA GLU A 1018 -13.52 27.01 -13.00
C GLU A 1018 -13.74 28.43 -13.53
N ALA A 1019 -14.54 29.22 -12.81
CA ALA A 1019 -14.87 30.59 -13.19
C ALA A 1019 -13.65 31.53 -13.09
N GLU A 1020 -12.86 31.39 -12.03
CA GLU A 1020 -11.67 32.23 -11.78
C GLU A 1020 -10.59 32.02 -12.85
N PHE A 1021 -10.32 30.78 -13.26
CA PHE A 1021 -9.36 30.48 -14.32
C PHE A 1021 -9.73 31.16 -15.64
N LEU A 1022 -11.00 31.13 -16.03
CA LEU A 1022 -11.45 31.74 -17.27
C LEU A 1022 -11.40 33.26 -17.22
N ILE A 1023 -11.78 33.86 -16.09
CA ILE A 1023 -11.68 35.30 -15.87
C ILE A 1023 -10.23 35.76 -16.02
N GLU A 1024 -9.30 35.06 -15.38
CA GLU A 1024 -7.86 35.37 -15.47
C GLU A 1024 -7.32 35.21 -16.90
N LEU A 1025 -7.72 34.14 -17.62
CA LEU A 1025 -7.35 33.96 -19.02
C LEU A 1025 -7.84 35.13 -19.89
N MET A 1026 -9.06 35.61 -19.67
CA MET A 1026 -9.62 36.74 -20.41
C MET A 1026 -8.91 38.07 -20.08
N TYR A 1027 -8.45 38.26 -18.85
CA TYR A 1027 -7.61 39.41 -18.51
C TYR A 1027 -6.22 39.33 -19.17
N ILE A 1028 -5.62 38.15 -19.27
CA ILE A 1028 -4.36 37.94 -20.01
C ILE A 1028 -4.55 38.27 -21.50
N VAL A 1029 -5.65 37.79 -22.11
CA VAL A 1029 -6.00 38.13 -23.50
C VAL A 1029 -6.08 39.64 -23.65
N LYS A 1030 -6.76 40.34 -22.73
CA LYS A 1030 -6.86 41.81 -22.76
C LYS A 1030 -5.48 42.46 -22.69
N GLN A 1031 -4.64 42.03 -21.76
CA GLN A 1031 -3.30 42.60 -21.56
C GLN A 1031 -2.44 42.48 -22.82
N VAL A 1032 -2.25 41.26 -23.33
CA VAL A 1032 -1.43 41.00 -24.53
C VAL A 1032 -1.95 41.82 -25.72
N THR A 1033 -3.27 41.80 -25.92
CA THR A 1033 -3.88 42.46 -27.08
C THR A 1033 -3.92 44.00 -27.01
N THR A 1034 -3.74 44.57 -25.82
CA THR A 1034 -3.60 46.02 -25.63
C THR A 1034 -2.21 46.49 -26.04
N GLU A 1035 -1.18 45.67 -25.78
CA GLU A 1035 0.22 45.96 -26.10
C GLU A 1035 0.58 45.69 -27.58
N MET A 1036 -0.23 44.89 -28.29
CA MET A 1036 -0.01 44.60 -29.71
C MET A 1036 -0.50 45.73 -30.63
N ASP A 1037 0.36 46.20 -31.55
CA ASP A 1037 -0.01 47.15 -32.63
C ASP A 1037 -0.78 46.44 -33.76
N LEU A 1038 -2.09 46.28 -33.56
CA LEU A 1038 -3.00 45.66 -34.52
C LEU A 1038 -3.62 46.72 -35.44
N LYS A 1039 -3.00 46.96 -36.59
CA LYS A 1039 -3.53 47.84 -37.65
C LYS A 1039 -4.74 47.22 -38.34
N ASP A 1040 -5.63 48.07 -38.87
CA ASP A 1040 -6.85 47.65 -39.57
C ASP A 1040 -6.60 46.53 -40.61
N GLY A 1041 -7.13 45.33 -40.34
CA GLY A 1041 -7.09 44.19 -41.27
C GLY A 1041 -5.93 43.21 -41.09
N TRP A 1042 -5.03 43.43 -40.13
CA TRP A 1042 -3.92 42.52 -39.82
C TRP A 1042 -4.05 41.88 -38.44
N THR A 1043 -3.75 40.59 -38.39
CA THR A 1043 -3.73 39.72 -37.20
C THR A 1043 -2.46 38.87 -37.30
N THR A 1044 -2.22 37.97 -36.36
CA THR A 1044 -1.06 37.09 -36.34
C THR A 1044 -1.50 35.64 -36.18
N GLN A 1045 -0.71 34.70 -36.67
CA GLN A 1045 -1.08 33.28 -36.69
C GLN A 1045 -1.39 32.73 -35.29
N ALA A 1046 -0.57 33.06 -34.30
CA ALA A 1046 -0.76 32.59 -32.92
C ALA A 1046 -2.00 33.21 -32.25
N LEU A 1047 -2.30 34.47 -32.56
CA LEU A 1047 -3.48 35.16 -32.05
C LEU A 1047 -4.78 34.57 -32.61
N GLU A 1048 -4.80 34.21 -33.91
CA GLU A 1048 -5.96 33.53 -34.53
C GLU A 1048 -6.21 32.15 -33.89
N GLN A 1049 -5.14 31.36 -33.66
CA GLN A 1049 -5.27 30.07 -32.97
C GLN A 1049 -5.77 30.24 -31.53
N SER A 1050 -5.32 31.31 -30.83
CA SER A 1050 -5.80 31.65 -29.50
C SER A 1050 -7.29 31.98 -29.51
N TYR A 1051 -7.78 32.69 -30.53
CA TYR A 1051 -9.22 32.94 -30.69
C TYR A 1051 -10.01 31.66 -30.96
N ASP A 1052 -9.54 30.79 -31.85
CA ASP A 1052 -10.19 29.51 -32.14
C ASP A 1052 -10.27 28.63 -30.90
N PHE A 1053 -9.22 28.62 -30.08
CA PHE A 1053 -9.21 27.96 -28.78
C PHE A 1053 -10.28 28.53 -27.83
N LEU A 1054 -10.36 29.86 -27.67
CA LEU A 1054 -11.39 30.49 -26.83
C LEU A 1054 -12.80 30.10 -27.29
N TYR A 1055 -13.04 30.06 -28.60
CA TYR A 1055 -14.32 29.63 -29.17
C TYR A 1055 -14.61 28.16 -28.92
N HIS A 1056 -13.60 27.30 -29.01
CA HIS A 1056 -13.71 25.88 -28.72
C HIS A 1056 -14.16 25.62 -27.28
N ILE A 1057 -13.57 26.34 -26.32
CA ILE A 1057 -13.81 26.12 -24.89
C ILE A 1057 -15.10 26.80 -24.38
N ARG A 1058 -15.68 27.74 -25.16
CA ARG A 1058 -16.89 28.50 -24.80
C ARG A 1058 -17.99 27.63 -24.19
N THR A 1059 -18.38 26.57 -24.88
CA THR A 1059 -19.52 25.71 -24.52
C THR A 1059 -19.29 24.94 -23.22
N ARG A 1060 -18.02 24.76 -22.84
CA ARG A 1060 -17.63 24.03 -21.63
C ARG A 1060 -17.51 24.92 -20.41
N PHE A 1061 -17.18 26.20 -20.54
CA PHE A 1061 -16.86 27.04 -19.38
C PHE A 1061 -17.82 28.21 -19.13
N VAL A 1062 -18.53 28.71 -20.15
CA VAL A 1062 -19.52 29.78 -19.97
C VAL A 1062 -20.88 29.17 -19.63
N LYS A 1063 -20.98 28.52 -18.47
CA LYS A 1063 -22.20 27.81 -18.02
C LYS A 1063 -23.21 28.74 -17.32
N THR A 1064 -22.76 29.81 -16.68
CA THR A 1064 -23.60 30.72 -15.90
C THR A 1064 -23.74 32.09 -16.56
N ASN A 1065 -24.92 32.71 -16.42
CA ASN A 1065 -25.17 34.06 -16.91
C ASN A 1065 -24.31 35.13 -16.21
N GLU A 1066 -23.93 34.88 -14.96
CA GLU A 1066 -23.06 35.76 -14.17
C GLU A 1066 -21.64 35.81 -14.74
N LEU A 1067 -21.03 34.64 -14.96
CA LEU A 1067 -19.70 34.53 -15.58
C LEU A 1067 -19.70 35.09 -17.00
N ALA A 1068 -20.76 34.82 -17.78
CA ALA A 1068 -20.94 35.43 -19.09
C ALA A 1068 -20.98 36.97 -19.00
N THR A 1069 -21.67 37.54 -18.02
CA THR A 1069 -21.74 39.00 -17.86
C THR A 1069 -20.37 39.59 -17.54
N GLN A 1070 -19.62 38.98 -16.62
CA GLN A 1070 -18.26 39.41 -16.26
C GLN A 1070 -17.30 39.36 -17.45
N ILE A 1071 -17.29 38.25 -18.20
CA ILE A 1071 -16.43 38.11 -19.40
C ILE A 1071 -16.81 39.14 -20.47
N ARG A 1072 -18.11 39.42 -20.65
CA ARG A 1072 -18.60 40.42 -21.60
C ARG A 1072 -18.08 41.82 -21.24
N GLU A 1073 -18.02 42.17 -19.96
CA GLU A 1073 -17.45 43.44 -19.50
C GLU A 1073 -15.96 43.54 -19.81
N ILE A 1074 -15.20 42.47 -19.58
CA ILE A 1074 -13.77 42.41 -19.91
C ILE A 1074 -13.58 42.62 -21.42
N ILE A 1075 -14.32 41.91 -22.27
CA ILE A 1075 -14.22 42.01 -23.74
C ILE A 1075 -14.58 43.41 -24.26
N ARG A 1076 -15.60 44.06 -23.68
CA ARG A 1076 -15.98 45.44 -24.06
C ARG A 1076 -14.89 46.46 -23.78
N SER A 1077 -14.01 46.17 -22.82
CA SER A 1077 -12.89 47.04 -22.47
C SER A 1077 -11.62 46.83 -23.34
N MET A 1078 -11.65 45.91 -24.31
CA MET A 1078 -10.56 45.66 -25.25
C MET A 1078 -10.66 46.57 -26.49
N ASN A 1079 -9.56 46.66 -27.26
CA ASN A 1079 -9.53 47.41 -28.52
C ASN A 1079 -10.64 46.97 -29.50
N PRO A 1080 -11.27 47.88 -30.27
CA PRO A 1080 -12.46 47.58 -31.08
C PRO A 1080 -12.35 46.38 -32.04
N PRO A 1081 -11.23 46.18 -32.77
CA PRO A 1081 -11.08 45.02 -33.66
C PRO A 1081 -11.20 43.68 -32.92
N ILE A 1082 -10.70 43.63 -31.69
CA ILE A 1082 -10.67 42.44 -30.84
C ILE A 1082 -11.98 42.26 -30.11
N SER A 1083 -12.52 43.34 -29.57
CA SER A 1083 -13.84 43.33 -28.93
C SER A 1083 -14.90 42.80 -29.89
N GLN A 1084 -14.92 43.28 -31.15
CA GLN A 1084 -15.85 42.80 -32.17
C GLN A 1084 -15.68 41.30 -32.49
N ARG A 1085 -14.44 40.81 -32.47
CA ARG A 1085 -14.15 39.40 -32.75
C ARG A 1085 -14.48 38.50 -31.58
N LEU A 1086 -14.29 38.93 -30.33
CA LEU A 1086 -14.54 38.12 -29.14
C LEU A 1086 -15.95 38.30 -28.57
N LEU A 1087 -16.69 39.37 -28.91
CA LEU A 1087 -18.06 39.59 -28.42
C LEU A 1087 -18.99 38.39 -28.67
N ARG A 1088 -18.80 37.67 -29.79
CA ARG A 1088 -19.60 36.47 -30.10
C ARG A 1088 -19.28 35.27 -29.20
N LEU A 1089 -18.22 35.29 -28.39
CA LEU A 1089 -18.01 34.29 -27.33
C LEU A 1089 -19.13 34.31 -26.29
N VAL A 1090 -19.77 35.47 -26.10
CA VAL A 1090 -20.68 35.72 -24.97
C VAL A 1090 -22.06 36.21 -25.42
N MET A 1091 -22.29 36.28 -26.74
CA MET A 1091 -23.62 36.47 -27.31
C MET A 1091 -24.30 35.11 -27.39
N VAL A 1092 -25.40 34.96 -26.65
CA VAL A 1092 -26.34 33.85 -26.79
C VAL A 1092 -27.03 33.95 -28.14
#